data_AF-A0A832SX42-F1
#
_entry.id   AF-A0A832SX42-F1
#
_cell.length_a   1.000
_cell.length_b   1.000
_cell.length_c   1.000
_cell.angle_alpha   90.00
_cell.angle_beta   90.00
_cell.angle_gamma   90.00
#
_symmetry.space_group_name_H-M   'P 1'
#
loop_
_entity.id
_entity.type
_entity.pdbx_description
1 polymer ?
#
loop_
_entity_poly.entity_id
_entity_poly.type
_entity_poly.pdbx_seq_one_letter_code
_entity_poly.pdbx_strand_id
1 'polypeptide(L)'
;MFNVGDLVIGNEDNDYGITNRRNLCIVGYVDDFNHDDINVFVLEESNDIRTREISNIESFNFSCSDTGKGYFTVQAHYFRPITMEEWNTFKEKREVEGARYAKNINYDVLLDYFKVGSRTTVPEKSIEPAINLKGTYNFTKEQEEYVLSTMSELLTKYHHANSEKGLKAIWETYKRNKAPIASILSNHPNWDEKVMGIVLESSYSRAKDSQTVKDVCHWFRTQIKKWVMKPEYEYKINCCTYAEIYEARTRLSKIVDYMNNLRTVNTNYGDHPHHITFDGMTYEEVVKEYERICELYNLACTHAHYIGCLNHEDFYINDNMYMKYMSGIAFIEMVASYEGYIADEDFAEKANEYAKPFNFEKNGKIIGLKAVKGQKISRIVGKFMKYYELDKIVDKRTETWTSENGERHTRIKDYGWNGKIAEFGDAINPLDVKRWTIISVNPIDYLTMSFGNSWASCQTIDKLNERDTDSEHNYSGMYCSGTLSYMLDGATVIMYTVDEKYKGKEFCLEDKMNRCNFHIGEDKFIQGRVYPDGRDSDGETSIASQLRTIMQKVLAECVNETNLWKLFKGTNNCDRYAISADGATNYKDWTHYKDCTVSLLKREGYVENRKPVIIGHAPICTYCGDRHSRDDYLACYDCASKINNDDDGCVECANCGSLINIEDGDYIYDEDTGCYYCDAECANEDGCYYCDNAEEWHSENIYEDEYTEDYFYDYWGTCVHFTDRWGNDHHFLDVDNAYENDWVELDGDWYHIDDDDVIECPHCGGWTLADRDECLECGEPINEDEDELDETA
;
A
#
# COMPACT_ATOMS: atom_id res chain seq x y z
N MET A 1 8.69 54.78 13.17
CA MET A 1 8.10 55.81 12.27
C MET A 1 8.93 55.80 10.99
N PHE A 2 8.32 55.47 9.85
CA PHE A 2 8.96 55.43 8.54
C PHE A 2 8.69 56.74 7.78
N ASN A 3 9.61 57.21 6.93
CA ASN A 3 9.45 58.40 6.11
C ASN A 3 8.96 58.06 4.69
N VAL A 4 8.36 59.05 4.02
CA VAL A 4 7.86 58.92 2.64
C VAL A 4 9.02 58.65 1.68
N GLY A 5 9.02 57.48 1.04
CA GLY A 5 10.05 57.04 0.10
C GLY A 5 11.03 55.99 0.66
N ASP A 6 10.85 55.54 1.90
CA ASP A 6 11.64 54.44 2.46
C ASP A 6 11.20 53.10 1.86
N LEU A 7 12.15 52.31 1.35
CA LEU A 7 11.97 50.89 1.07
C LEU A 7 12.16 50.13 2.38
N VAL A 8 11.10 49.50 2.88
CA VAL A 8 11.19 48.66 4.08
C VAL A 8 11.43 47.23 3.64
N ILE A 9 12.64 46.73 3.91
CA ILE A 9 13.03 45.36 3.59
C ILE A 9 12.69 44.50 4.81
N GLY A 10 11.67 43.65 4.68
CA GLY A 10 11.31 42.64 5.67
C GLY A 10 12.19 41.39 5.56
N ASN A 11 12.25 40.61 6.63
CA ASN A 11 12.68 39.21 6.60
C ASN A 11 11.46 38.31 6.35
N GLU A 12 11.68 37.02 6.08
CA GLU A 12 10.69 36.08 5.50
C GLU A 12 9.36 35.89 6.25
N ASP A 13 9.17 36.52 7.41
CA ASP A 13 7.91 36.55 8.15
C ASP A 13 7.20 37.94 8.12
N ASN A 14 7.69 38.93 7.36
CA ASN A 14 7.05 40.25 7.21
C ASN A 14 7.10 40.79 5.76
N ASP A 15 5.92 41.25 5.33
CA ASP A 15 5.60 41.78 4.01
C ASP A 15 6.52 42.89 3.48
N TYR A 16 6.68 42.91 2.15
CA TYR A 16 7.34 44.01 1.43
C TYR A 16 6.35 45.16 1.20
N GLY A 17 6.75 46.39 1.56
CA GLY A 17 5.94 47.58 1.38
C GLY A 17 6.66 48.70 0.62
N ILE A 18 5.98 49.33 -0.33
CA ILE A 18 6.39 50.61 -0.93
C ILE A 18 5.42 51.69 -0.44
N THR A 19 5.96 52.76 0.15
CA THR A 19 5.16 53.92 0.57
C THR A 19 5.15 55.01 -0.50
N ASN A 20 3.99 55.62 -0.76
CA ASN A 20 3.88 56.77 -1.66
C ASN A 20 3.46 58.06 -0.93
N ARG A 21 3.48 59.19 -1.66
CA ARG A 21 3.23 60.56 -1.15
C ARG A 21 1.80 60.83 -0.67
N ARG A 22 0.85 59.89 -0.76
CA ARG A 22 -0.58 60.09 -0.41
C ARG A 22 -1.21 58.90 0.33
N ASN A 23 -0.49 58.29 1.27
CA ASN A 23 -1.04 57.31 2.24
C ASN A 23 -1.45 55.95 1.65
N LEU A 24 -0.83 55.49 0.55
CA LEU A 24 -1.02 54.11 0.08
C LEU A 24 0.15 53.23 0.52
N CYS A 25 -0.13 52.17 1.27
CA CYS A 25 0.79 51.05 1.50
C CYS A 25 0.33 49.89 0.61
N ILE A 26 1.17 49.45 -0.32
CA ILE A 26 0.92 48.25 -1.13
C ILE A 26 1.74 47.13 -0.52
N VAL A 27 1.05 46.12 0.01
CA VAL A 27 1.62 44.86 0.47
C VAL A 27 1.33 43.82 -0.60
N GLY A 28 2.38 43.23 -1.16
CA GLY A 28 2.28 42.16 -2.15
C GLY A 28 3.00 40.91 -1.69
N TYR A 29 2.30 39.77 -1.72
CA TYR A 29 2.90 38.45 -1.68
C TYR A 29 3.21 38.01 -3.10
N VAL A 30 4.43 37.57 -3.36
CA VAL A 30 4.82 36.92 -4.62
C VAL A 30 5.42 35.59 -4.23
N ASP A 31 4.69 34.50 -4.51
CA ASP A 31 5.24 33.15 -4.46
C ASP A 31 6.02 32.91 -5.74
N ASP A 32 7.21 32.33 -5.65
CA ASP A 32 8.10 32.16 -6.80
C ASP A 32 7.58 31.13 -7.83
N PHE A 33 6.44 30.46 -7.62
CA PHE A 33 5.99 29.39 -8.52
C PHE A 33 4.49 29.26 -8.83
N ASN A 34 3.66 30.30 -8.70
CA ASN A 34 2.31 30.29 -9.28
C ASN A 34 1.92 31.68 -9.80
N HIS A 35 1.55 31.77 -11.08
CA HIS A 35 1.34 33.04 -11.77
C HIS A 35 -0.04 33.70 -11.58
N ASP A 36 -0.95 33.16 -10.74
CA ASP A 36 -2.36 33.55 -10.85
C ASP A 36 -3.04 34.21 -9.65
N ASP A 37 -2.43 34.36 -8.46
CA ASP A 37 -3.12 35.03 -7.33
C ASP A 37 -2.22 36.01 -6.56
N ILE A 38 -2.36 37.31 -6.84
CA ILE A 38 -1.86 38.41 -6.00
C ILE A 38 -3.03 38.98 -5.20
N ASN A 39 -3.04 38.77 -3.88
CA ASN A 39 -3.99 39.44 -2.98
C ASN A 39 -3.48 40.85 -2.63
N VAL A 40 -4.22 41.88 -3.02
CA VAL A 40 -3.89 43.28 -2.71
C VAL A 40 -4.75 43.76 -1.53
N PHE A 41 -4.11 44.09 -0.41
CA PHE A 41 -4.78 44.73 0.73
C PHE A 41 -4.59 46.24 0.66
N VAL A 42 -5.69 47.00 0.66
CA VAL A 42 -5.67 48.46 0.78
C VAL A 42 -6.12 48.81 2.20
N LEU A 43 -5.21 49.39 2.99
CA LEU A 43 -5.56 49.98 4.28
C LEU A 43 -5.85 51.48 4.08
N GLU A 44 -7.12 51.87 4.22
CA GLU A 44 -7.47 53.27 4.49
C GLU A 44 -7.51 53.47 6.01
N GLU A 45 -6.79 54.47 6.53
CA GLU A 45 -7.11 55.02 7.85
C GLU A 45 -8.45 55.76 7.76
N SER A 46 -9.53 55.05 8.09
CA SER A 46 -10.75 55.67 8.59
C SER A 46 -10.97 55.18 10.02
N ASN A 47 -11.44 56.06 10.91
CA ASN A 47 -11.65 55.80 12.33
C ASN A 47 -12.77 54.76 12.64
N ASP A 48 -13.05 53.82 11.74
CA ASP A 48 -14.05 52.78 11.93
C ASP A 48 -13.54 51.43 11.40
N ILE A 49 -13.32 50.47 12.31
CA ILE A 49 -12.75 49.15 12.01
C ILE A 49 -13.81 48.30 11.29
N ARG A 50 -13.76 48.28 9.96
CA ARG A 50 -14.30 47.18 9.14
C ARG A 50 -13.37 46.94 7.95
N THR A 51 -12.58 45.87 8.03
CA THR A 51 -11.90 45.27 6.88
C THR A 51 -12.91 44.90 5.80
N ARG A 52 -12.73 45.38 4.57
CA ARG A 52 -13.46 44.89 3.39
C ARG A 52 -12.46 44.30 2.40
N GLU A 53 -12.68 43.03 2.09
CA GLU A 53 -12.00 42.28 1.05
C GLU A 53 -12.48 42.78 -0.32
N ILE A 54 -11.56 43.14 -1.22
CA ILE A 54 -11.88 43.48 -2.60
C ILE A 54 -11.61 42.22 -3.44
N SER A 55 -12.66 41.46 -3.72
CA SER A 55 -12.62 40.36 -4.70
C SER A 55 -12.95 40.91 -6.09
N ASN A 56 -12.16 40.53 -7.09
CA ASN A 56 -12.29 40.77 -8.54
C ASN A 56 -11.27 41.75 -9.15
N ILE A 57 -10.08 41.24 -9.44
CA ILE A 57 -9.16 41.76 -10.46
C ILE A 57 -9.14 40.72 -11.59
N GLU A 58 -9.49 41.10 -12.82
CA GLU A 58 -9.81 40.14 -13.89
C GLU A 58 -8.67 39.78 -14.87
N SER A 59 -7.44 40.32 -14.77
CA SER A 59 -6.24 39.76 -15.46
C SER A 59 -4.94 40.53 -15.23
N PHE A 60 -3.80 39.81 -15.32
CA PHE A 60 -2.45 40.34 -15.51
C PHE A 60 -1.88 39.88 -16.86
N ASN A 61 -1.18 40.75 -17.59
CA ASN A 61 -0.46 40.38 -18.82
C ASN A 61 1.04 40.69 -18.67
N PHE A 62 1.87 39.67 -18.83
CA PHE A 62 3.32 39.79 -18.89
C PHE A 62 3.76 39.84 -20.36
N SER A 63 4.60 40.83 -20.71
CA SER A 63 5.37 40.76 -21.96
C SER A 63 6.80 41.21 -21.68
N CYS A 64 7.75 40.32 -21.94
CA CYS A 64 9.18 40.61 -21.89
C CYS A 64 9.63 41.00 -23.31
N SER A 65 10.46 42.04 -23.43
CA SER A 65 11.17 42.33 -24.68
C SER A 65 12.67 42.15 -24.47
N ASP A 66 13.37 41.68 -25.50
CA ASP A 66 14.79 41.29 -25.51
C ASP A 66 15.79 42.45 -25.26
N THR A 67 15.32 43.59 -24.75
CA THR A 67 16.15 44.77 -24.44
C THR A 67 16.32 45.04 -22.94
N GLY A 68 15.89 44.11 -22.07
CA GLY A 68 16.09 44.22 -20.62
C GLY A 68 15.29 45.35 -19.95
N LYS A 69 14.26 45.87 -20.63
CA LYS A 69 13.29 46.82 -20.07
C LYS A 69 11.93 46.14 -19.97
N GLY A 70 11.53 45.80 -18.75
CA GLY A 70 10.17 45.36 -18.43
C GLY A 70 9.29 46.58 -18.16
N TYR A 71 8.07 46.58 -18.69
CA TYR A 71 7.03 47.57 -18.37
C TYR A 71 5.91 46.87 -17.61
N PHE A 72 5.41 47.52 -16.56
CA PHE A 72 4.24 47.05 -15.82
C PHE A 72 3.04 47.96 -16.12
N THR A 73 1.92 47.38 -16.55
CA THR A 73 0.65 48.11 -16.73
C THR A 73 -0.40 47.45 -15.85
N VAL A 74 -0.93 48.18 -14.86
CA VAL A 74 -2.03 47.71 -14.03
C VAL A 74 -3.32 48.37 -14.53
N GLN A 75 -4.29 47.58 -14.97
CA GLN A 75 -5.64 48.04 -15.31
C GLN A 75 -6.59 47.65 -14.18
N ALA A 76 -7.06 48.64 -13.41
CA ALA A 76 -8.06 48.44 -12.36
C ALA A 76 -9.43 48.95 -12.82
N HIS A 77 -10.46 48.10 -12.72
CA HIS A 77 -11.86 48.49 -12.96
C HIS A 77 -12.55 48.75 -11.61
N TYR A 78 -12.95 49.99 -11.35
CA TYR A 78 -13.64 50.36 -10.11
C TYR A 78 -15.16 50.22 -10.26
N PHE A 79 -15.79 49.41 -9.40
CA PHE A 79 -17.24 49.44 -9.18
C PHE A 79 -17.53 50.12 -7.84
N ARG A 80 -18.01 51.37 -7.90
CA ARG A 80 -18.61 52.04 -6.74
C ARG A 80 -20.14 51.93 -6.84
N PRO A 81 -20.84 51.43 -5.81
CA PRO A 81 -22.29 51.61 -5.71
C PRO A 81 -22.60 53.10 -5.59
N ILE A 82 -23.34 53.65 -6.56
CA ILE A 82 -23.87 55.01 -6.54
C ILE A 82 -25.14 55.03 -5.69
N THR A 83 -25.32 56.09 -4.90
CA THR A 83 -26.55 56.28 -4.12
C THR A 83 -27.73 56.62 -5.05
N MET A 84 -28.97 56.42 -4.58
CA MET A 84 -30.17 56.74 -5.36
C MET A 84 -30.25 58.25 -5.72
N GLU A 85 -29.61 59.11 -4.94
CA GLU A 85 -29.49 60.55 -5.16
C GLU A 85 -28.47 60.89 -6.27
N GLU A 86 -27.34 60.16 -6.32
CA GLU A 86 -26.35 60.23 -7.40
C GLU A 86 -26.92 59.69 -8.73
N TRP A 87 -27.73 58.63 -8.67
CA TRP A 87 -28.45 58.06 -9.82
C TRP A 87 -29.47 59.04 -10.42
N ASN A 88 -30.22 59.76 -9.58
CA ASN A 88 -31.20 60.74 -10.05
C ASN A 88 -30.52 61.95 -10.73
N THR A 89 -29.35 62.36 -10.23
CA THR A 89 -28.51 63.41 -10.85
C THR A 89 -27.95 62.97 -12.22
N PHE A 90 -27.66 61.69 -12.38
CA PHE A 90 -27.17 61.09 -13.64
C PHE A 90 -28.27 60.99 -14.71
N LYS A 91 -29.52 60.80 -14.27
CA LYS A 91 -30.70 60.61 -15.14
C LYS A 91 -31.10 61.87 -15.92
N GLU A 92 -30.76 63.05 -15.41
CA GLU A 92 -31.10 64.35 -16.02
C GLU A 92 -30.14 64.79 -17.14
N LYS A 93 -28.97 64.16 -17.28
CA LYS A 93 -27.98 64.48 -18.31
C LYS A 93 -27.89 63.36 -19.36
N ARG A 94 -28.94 63.19 -20.15
CA ARG A 94 -28.94 62.29 -21.30
C ARG A 94 -28.23 62.95 -22.49
N GLU A 95 -26.99 62.59 -22.74
CA GLU A 95 -26.49 62.35 -24.11
C GLU A 95 -25.24 61.46 -24.06
N VAL A 96 -25.14 60.60 -25.06
CA VAL A 96 -24.49 59.28 -25.03
C VAL A 96 -23.02 59.37 -25.43
N GLU A 97 -22.13 58.88 -24.57
CA GLU A 97 -21.00 58.00 -24.95
C GLU A 97 -20.41 57.37 -23.68
N GLY A 98 -20.30 56.03 -23.67
CA GLY A 98 -19.82 55.28 -22.53
C GLY A 98 -18.36 55.59 -22.20
N ALA A 99 -18.13 56.38 -21.15
CA ALA A 99 -16.78 56.68 -20.69
C ALA A 99 -16.28 55.58 -19.74
N ARG A 100 -15.63 54.56 -20.32
CA ARG A 100 -14.60 53.78 -19.61
C ARG A 100 -13.53 54.76 -19.14
N TYR A 101 -13.46 55.06 -17.85
CA TYR A 101 -12.30 55.78 -17.29
C TYR A 101 -11.15 54.78 -17.09
N ALA A 102 -10.43 54.49 -18.18
CA ALA A 102 -9.12 53.85 -18.08
C ALA A 102 -8.10 54.96 -17.77
N LYS A 103 -7.63 55.03 -16.52
CA LYS A 103 -6.48 55.87 -16.18
C LYS A 103 -5.23 55.00 -16.28
N ASN A 104 -4.55 55.07 -17.41
CA ASN A 104 -3.23 54.44 -17.57
C ASN A 104 -2.24 55.21 -16.68
N ILE A 105 -1.67 54.52 -15.70
CA ILE A 105 -0.56 55.06 -14.90
C ILE A 105 0.70 54.34 -15.36
N ASN A 106 1.53 55.03 -16.14
CA ASN A 106 2.86 54.54 -16.54
C ASN A 106 3.87 54.94 -15.47
N TYR A 107 4.67 53.99 -15.00
CA TYR A 107 5.80 54.24 -14.10
C TYR A 107 7.11 53.93 -14.82
N ASP A 108 8.00 54.92 -14.91
CA ASP A 108 9.39 54.71 -15.28
C ASP A 108 10.19 54.41 -14.00
N VAL A 109 10.68 53.17 -13.86
CA VAL A 109 11.64 52.82 -12.79
C VAL A 109 13.03 52.77 -13.42
N LEU A 110 13.88 53.73 -13.04
CA LEU A 110 15.29 53.75 -13.43
C LEU A 110 16.06 52.67 -12.65
N LEU A 111 16.60 51.70 -13.38
CA LEU A 111 17.31 50.49 -12.90
C LEU A 111 18.74 50.76 -12.37
N ASP A 112 19.05 51.96 -11.89
CA ASP A 112 20.43 52.35 -11.50
C ASP A 112 20.81 52.00 -10.04
N TYR A 113 19.97 51.29 -9.28
CA TYR A 113 20.23 50.94 -7.87
C TYR A 113 20.67 49.49 -7.60
N PHE A 114 20.97 48.70 -8.63
CA PHE A 114 21.64 47.40 -8.43
C PHE A 114 23.17 47.57 -8.47
N LYS A 115 23.75 48.05 -7.37
CA LYS A 115 25.14 47.68 -7.05
C LYS A 115 25.12 46.33 -6.35
N VAL A 116 25.63 45.31 -7.03
CA VAL A 116 26.04 44.03 -6.46
C VAL A 116 27.06 44.32 -5.34
N GLY A 117 26.56 44.47 -4.12
CA GLY A 117 27.37 44.63 -2.92
C GLY A 117 27.87 43.27 -2.48
N SER A 118 29.19 43.12 -2.42
CA SER A 118 29.88 42.02 -1.75
C SER A 118 29.21 41.68 -0.41
N ARG A 119 28.83 40.41 -0.22
CA ARG A 119 28.34 39.86 1.05
C ARG A 119 29.30 40.22 2.18
N THR A 120 29.00 41.25 2.95
CA THR A 120 29.49 41.37 4.33
C THR A 120 28.70 40.40 5.16
N THR A 121 29.32 39.26 5.48
CA THR A 121 28.84 38.31 6.49
C THR A 121 28.77 39.02 7.83
N VAL A 122 27.55 39.30 8.29
CA VAL A 122 27.31 39.54 9.71
C VAL A 122 27.66 38.22 10.41
N PRO A 123 28.54 38.20 11.43
CA PRO A 123 28.86 36.98 12.13
C PRO A 123 27.57 36.46 12.79
N GLU A 124 27.01 35.37 12.26
CA GLU A 124 25.98 34.61 12.94
C GLU A 124 26.51 34.26 14.32
N LYS A 125 25.81 34.69 15.37
CA LYS A 125 25.95 34.03 16.67
C LYS A 125 25.45 32.61 16.47
N SER A 126 26.34 31.67 16.18
CA SER A 126 26.01 30.25 16.07
C SER A 126 25.62 29.76 17.46
N ILE A 127 24.31 29.65 17.71
CA ILE A 127 23.82 28.91 18.87
C ILE A 127 23.97 27.42 18.51
N GLU A 128 24.72 26.66 19.31
CA GLU A 128 24.85 25.21 19.09
C GLU A 128 23.48 24.54 19.11
N PRO A 129 23.17 23.59 18.20
CA PRO A 129 21.88 22.90 18.20
C PRO A 129 21.66 22.12 19.50
N ALA A 130 20.44 22.15 20.03
CA ALA A 130 20.02 21.42 21.21
C ALA A 130 20.05 19.89 20.99
N ILE A 131 19.62 19.43 19.82
CA ILE A 131 19.75 18.03 19.41
C ILE A 131 21.07 17.88 18.66
N ASN A 132 22.15 17.59 19.38
CA ASN A 132 23.47 17.46 18.79
C ASN A 132 23.82 15.99 18.52
N LEU A 133 23.74 15.55 17.26
CA LEU A 133 24.08 14.19 16.83
C LEU A 133 25.60 13.94 16.79
N LYS A 134 26.27 14.18 17.92
CA LYS A 134 27.72 13.94 18.13
C LYS A 134 28.00 13.03 19.33
N GLY A 135 26.97 12.62 20.07
CA GLY A 135 27.11 11.72 21.21
C GLY A 135 27.61 10.33 20.82
N THR A 136 28.07 9.58 21.81
CA THR A 136 28.45 8.18 21.66
C THR A 136 27.58 7.34 22.58
N TYR A 137 27.03 6.24 22.07
CA TYR A 137 26.31 5.25 22.84
C TYR A 137 26.99 3.90 22.65
N ASN A 138 27.22 3.20 23.76
CA ASN A 138 27.93 1.93 23.76
C ASN A 138 26.93 0.78 23.79
N PHE A 139 26.63 0.23 22.61
CA PHE A 139 25.87 -1.01 22.52
C PHE A 139 26.64 -2.15 23.19
N THR A 140 25.95 -2.95 23.98
CA THR A 140 26.54 -4.06 24.74
C THR A 140 26.81 -5.26 23.84
N LYS A 141 27.68 -6.15 24.30
CA LYS A 141 27.93 -7.42 23.59
C LYS A 141 26.68 -8.32 23.56
N GLU A 142 25.84 -8.27 24.59
CA GLU A 142 24.57 -9.01 24.62
C GLU A 142 23.61 -8.50 23.53
N GLN A 143 23.54 -7.18 23.31
CA GLN A 143 22.76 -6.59 22.22
C GLN A 143 23.32 -7.01 20.85
N GLU A 144 24.64 -7.02 20.68
CA GLU A 144 25.30 -7.50 19.46
C GLU A 144 24.95 -8.97 19.16
N GLU A 145 25.13 -9.85 20.14
CA GLU A 145 24.86 -11.28 20.00
C GLU A 145 23.37 -11.51 19.65
N TYR A 146 22.45 -10.83 20.34
CA TYR A 146 21.01 -10.89 20.07
C TYR A 146 20.66 -10.39 18.65
N VAL A 147 21.16 -9.21 18.26
CA VAL A 147 20.86 -8.63 16.96
C VAL A 147 21.37 -9.54 15.84
N LEU A 148 22.61 -10.00 15.91
CA LEU A 148 23.20 -10.84 14.86
C LEU A 148 22.47 -12.17 14.72
N SER A 149 22.10 -12.82 15.83
CA SER A 149 21.34 -14.08 15.78
C SER A 149 19.94 -13.86 15.22
N THR A 150 19.20 -12.86 15.72
CA THR A 150 17.83 -12.60 15.27
C THR A 150 17.77 -12.09 13.83
N MET A 151 18.75 -11.30 13.38
CA MET A 151 18.87 -10.93 11.97
C MET A 151 19.05 -12.17 11.09
N SER A 152 19.96 -13.08 11.44
CA SER A 152 20.19 -14.30 10.66
C SER A 152 18.96 -15.20 10.61
N GLU A 153 18.26 -15.37 11.74
CA GLU A 153 17.00 -16.13 11.82
C GLU A 153 15.90 -15.51 10.94
N LEU A 154 15.69 -14.20 11.03
CA LEU A 154 14.67 -13.51 10.22
C LEU A 154 14.99 -13.58 8.73
N LEU A 155 16.23 -13.29 8.35
CA LEU A 155 16.63 -13.31 6.94
C LEU A 155 16.51 -14.70 6.36
N THR A 156 16.95 -15.73 7.08
CA THR A 156 16.78 -17.14 6.67
C THR A 156 15.31 -17.51 6.56
N LYS A 157 14.48 -17.12 7.55
CA LYS A 157 13.04 -17.40 7.53
C LYS A 157 12.37 -16.85 6.28
N TYR A 158 12.66 -15.61 5.92
CA TYR A 158 12.04 -14.94 4.77
C TYR A 158 12.86 -15.04 3.47
N HIS A 159 13.66 -16.10 3.34
CA HIS A 159 14.40 -16.45 2.12
C HIS A 159 15.37 -15.36 1.61
N HIS A 160 16.09 -14.69 2.51
CA HIS A 160 17.17 -13.76 2.19
C HIS A 160 18.54 -14.35 2.50
N ALA A 161 19.39 -14.34 1.47
CA ALA A 161 20.84 -14.53 1.56
C ALA A 161 21.47 -13.78 2.75
N ASN A 162 22.18 -14.47 3.63
CA ASN A 162 22.92 -13.83 4.70
C ASN A 162 24.17 -14.63 5.11
N SER A 163 25.18 -13.95 5.65
CA SER A 163 26.38 -14.58 6.22
C SER A 163 26.86 -13.83 7.45
N GLU A 164 27.64 -14.49 8.32
CA GLU A 164 28.23 -13.84 9.49
C GLU A 164 29.07 -12.60 9.11
N LYS A 165 29.80 -12.67 7.98
CA LYS A 165 30.60 -11.55 7.47
C LYS A 165 29.73 -10.33 7.13
N GLY A 166 28.65 -10.55 6.38
CA GLY A 166 27.74 -9.49 5.96
C GLY A 166 26.99 -8.86 7.13
N LEU A 167 26.47 -9.69 8.04
CA LEU A 167 25.76 -9.22 9.24
C LEU A 167 26.67 -8.43 10.18
N LYS A 168 27.93 -8.85 10.38
CA LYS A 168 28.91 -8.05 11.14
C LYS A 168 29.20 -6.70 10.49
N ALA A 169 29.35 -6.64 9.17
CA ALA A 169 29.58 -5.38 8.46
C ALA A 169 28.40 -4.40 8.62
N ILE A 170 27.16 -4.91 8.57
CA ILE A 170 25.95 -4.14 8.88
C ILE A 170 26.00 -3.62 10.32
N TRP A 171 26.24 -4.51 11.29
CA TRP A 171 26.26 -4.15 12.71
C TRP A 171 27.32 -3.09 13.05
N GLU A 172 28.54 -3.20 12.53
CA GLU A 172 29.60 -2.19 12.76
C GLU A 172 29.24 -0.82 12.17
N THR A 173 28.57 -0.80 11.02
CA THR A 173 28.11 0.44 10.41
C THR A 173 26.93 1.02 11.18
N TYR A 174 25.96 0.19 11.54
CA TYR A 174 24.82 0.56 12.39
C TYR A 174 25.28 1.18 13.71
N LYS A 175 26.15 0.49 14.47
CA LYS A 175 26.63 0.93 15.79
C LYS A 175 27.21 2.34 15.71
N ARG A 176 28.09 2.56 14.74
CA ARG A 176 28.76 3.84 14.52
C ARG A 176 27.77 4.95 14.14
N ASN A 177 26.83 4.68 13.25
CA ASN A 177 25.95 5.70 12.70
C ASN A 177 24.76 6.02 13.63
N LYS A 178 24.22 5.03 14.36
CA LYS A 178 23.09 5.20 15.28
C LYS A 178 23.50 5.59 16.70
N ALA A 179 24.76 5.40 17.09
CA ALA A 179 25.26 5.78 18.41
C ALA A 179 24.89 7.23 18.83
N PRO A 180 24.99 8.26 17.97
CA PRO A 180 24.64 9.62 18.36
C PRO A 180 23.16 9.81 18.71
N ILE A 181 22.25 9.20 17.94
CA ILE A 181 20.81 9.33 18.21
C ILE A 181 20.38 8.46 19.39
N ALA A 182 20.94 7.26 19.54
CA ALA A 182 20.73 6.40 20.70
C ALA A 182 21.18 7.11 21.99
N SER A 183 22.31 7.82 21.96
CA SER A 183 22.81 8.60 23.09
C SER A 183 21.86 9.72 23.55
N ILE A 184 21.04 10.26 22.64
CA ILE A 184 20.04 11.28 22.98
C ILE A 184 18.81 10.60 23.57
N LEU A 185 18.28 9.58 22.90
CA LEU A 185 17.08 8.87 23.31
C LEU A 185 17.25 8.14 24.65
N SER A 186 18.47 7.68 24.96
CA SER A 186 18.78 7.02 26.24
C SER A 186 18.67 7.92 27.46
N ASN A 187 18.56 9.24 27.28
CA ASN A 187 18.30 10.18 28.38
C ASN A 187 16.84 10.16 28.84
N HIS A 188 15.93 9.57 28.05
CA HIS A 188 14.53 9.49 28.41
C HIS A 188 14.31 8.49 29.57
N PRO A 189 13.48 8.78 30.58
CA PRO A 189 13.27 7.91 31.74
C PRO A 189 12.69 6.53 31.41
N ASN A 190 12.03 6.41 30.25
CA ASN A 190 11.44 5.15 29.77
C ASN A 190 12.29 4.45 28.69
N TRP A 191 13.57 4.79 28.55
CA TRP A 191 14.50 4.02 27.73
C TRP A 191 14.70 2.62 28.32
N ASP A 192 14.50 1.57 27.51
CA ASP A 192 14.78 0.18 27.86
C ASP A 192 15.95 -0.32 27.00
N GLU A 193 17.07 -0.61 27.67
CA GLU A 193 18.31 -1.10 27.06
C GLU A 193 18.10 -2.39 26.25
N LYS A 194 17.20 -3.29 26.68
CA LYS A 194 16.95 -4.55 25.95
C LYS A 194 16.16 -4.32 24.68
N VAL A 195 15.25 -3.35 24.70
CA VAL A 195 14.44 -2.97 23.54
C VAL A 195 15.26 -2.10 22.58
N MET A 196 16.32 -1.44 23.05
CA MET A 196 17.07 -0.40 22.32
C MET A 196 16.13 0.73 21.86
N GLY A 197 15.28 1.18 22.79
CA GLY A 197 14.23 2.14 22.50
C GLY A 197 13.48 2.61 23.73
N ILE A 198 12.57 3.56 23.53
CA ILE A 198 11.69 4.09 24.57
C ILE A 198 10.36 3.35 24.50
N VAL A 199 9.88 2.84 25.64
CA VAL A 199 8.61 2.09 25.73
C VAL A 199 7.61 2.88 26.56
N LEU A 200 6.48 3.24 25.96
CA LEU A 200 5.41 4.02 26.57
C LEU A 200 4.08 3.26 26.53
N GLU A 201 3.27 3.37 27.58
CA GLU A 201 1.83 3.08 27.48
C GLU A 201 1.14 4.38 27.08
N SER A 202 0.53 4.43 25.89
CA SER A 202 -0.13 5.63 25.37
C SER A 202 -1.59 5.35 25.03
N SER A 203 -2.45 6.33 25.28
CA SER A 203 -3.85 6.31 24.86
C SER A 203 -4.00 7.08 23.56
N TYR A 204 -4.56 6.42 22.55
CA TYR A 204 -4.82 7.00 21.24
C TYR A 204 -6.31 7.19 21.05
N SER A 205 -6.73 8.41 20.76
CA SER A 205 -8.12 8.69 20.41
C SER A 205 -8.35 8.31 18.97
N ARG A 206 -9.26 7.37 18.71
CA ARG A 206 -9.73 7.06 17.36
C ARG A 206 -10.76 8.12 16.93
N ALA A 207 -10.58 8.71 15.75
CA ALA A 207 -11.57 9.59 15.14
C ALA A 207 -12.88 8.85 14.84
N LYS A 208 -13.95 9.62 14.63
CA LYS A 208 -15.27 9.12 14.20
C LYS A 208 -15.12 8.19 12.98
N ASP A 209 -15.75 7.03 13.03
CA ASP A 209 -15.90 6.16 11.86
C ASP A 209 -17.03 6.71 10.97
N SER A 210 -16.66 7.62 10.07
CA SER A 210 -17.59 8.33 9.20
C SER A 210 -18.35 7.40 8.25
N GLN A 211 -17.76 6.27 7.84
CA GLN A 211 -18.45 5.32 6.97
C GLN A 211 -19.52 4.55 7.75
N THR A 212 -19.16 4.00 8.91
CA THR A 212 -20.12 3.31 9.78
C THR A 212 -21.24 4.26 10.24
N VAL A 213 -20.93 5.52 10.55
CA VAL A 213 -21.95 6.54 10.85
C VAL A 213 -22.93 6.71 9.68
N LYS A 214 -22.43 6.86 8.45
CA LYS A 214 -23.28 7.00 7.25
C LYS A 214 -24.15 5.76 7.03
N ASP A 215 -23.60 4.56 7.20
CA ASP A 215 -24.32 3.30 7.00
C ASP A 215 -25.44 3.11 8.02
N VAL A 216 -25.20 3.44 9.29
CA VAL A 216 -26.24 3.40 10.31
C VAL A 216 -27.28 4.50 10.09
N CYS A 217 -26.87 5.72 9.69
CA CYS A 217 -27.80 6.79 9.32
C CYS A 217 -28.68 6.40 8.11
N HIS A 218 -28.12 5.68 7.13
CA HIS A 218 -28.89 5.12 6.01
C HIS A 218 -29.93 4.10 6.49
N TRP A 219 -29.56 3.25 7.45
CA TRP A 219 -30.50 2.33 8.10
C TRP A 219 -31.63 3.09 8.80
N PHE A 220 -31.33 4.13 9.61
CA PHE A 220 -32.34 4.97 10.24
C PHE A 220 -33.30 5.59 9.22
N ARG A 221 -32.77 6.18 8.14
CA ARG A 221 -33.57 6.74 7.04
C ARG A 221 -34.54 5.71 6.46
N THR A 222 -34.06 4.48 6.25
CA THR A 222 -34.87 3.39 5.70
C THR A 222 -35.99 2.98 6.66
N GLN A 223 -35.73 2.91 7.96
CA GLN A 223 -36.77 2.57 8.95
C GLN A 223 -37.78 3.71 9.15
N ILE A 224 -37.35 4.97 9.13
CA ILE A 224 -38.26 6.13 9.19
C ILE A 224 -39.22 6.10 8.01
N LYS A 225 -38.74 5.81 6.79
CA LYS A 225 -39.60 5.63 5.62
C LYS A 225 -40.64 4.52 5.85
N LYS A 226 -40.23 3.36 6.37
CA LYS A 226 -41.15 2.26 6.70
C LYS A 226 -42.18 2.65 7.77
N TRP A 227 -41.78 3.43 8.76
CA TRP A 227 -42.70 3.93 9.79
C TRP A 227 -43.80 4.81 9.20
N VAL A 228 -43.45 5.70 8.25
CA VAL A 228 -44.42 6.50 7.48
C VAL A 228 -45.20 5.65 6.46
N MET A 229 -44.89 4.37 6.27
CA MET A 229 -45.62 3.48 5.34
C MET A 229 -46.54 2.49 6.05
N LYS A 230 -46.68 2.54 7.38
CA LYS A 230 -47.51 1.57 8.12
C LYS A 230 -48.99 1.68 7.70
N PRO A 231 -49.71 0.55 7.50
CA PRO A 231 -51.09 0.53 6.96
C PRO A 231 -52.13 1.23 7.85
N GLU A 232 -51.86 1.32 9.15
CA GLU A 232 -52.69 2.00 10.15
C GLU A 232 -52.81 3.52 9.93
N TYR A 233 -52.01 4.06 9.02
CA TYR A 233 -52.09 5.42 8.56
C TYR A 233 -52.55 5.39 7.09
N GLU A 234 -53.82 5.67 6.82
CA GLU A 234 -54.36 5.74 5.45
C GLU A 234 -53.80 6.98 4.73
N TYR A 235 -52.61 6.89 4.15
CA TYR A 235 -52.02 7.99 3.37
C TYR A 235 -52.56 7.96 1.97
N LYS A 236 -53.10 9.07 1.47
CA LYS A 236 -53.48 9.22 0.07
C LYS A 236 -52.75 10.39 -0.58
N ILE A 237 -52.13 10.16 -1.73
CA ILE A 237 -51.76 11.22 -2.67
C ILE A 237 -52.90 11.24 -3.70
N ASN A 238 -53.74 12.27 -3.65
CA ASN A 238 -55.03 12.32 -4.36
C ASN A 238 -55.92 11.09 -4.03
N CYS A 239 -56.18 10.24 -5.01
CA CYS A 239 -57.04 9.06 -4.92
C CYS A 239 -56.29 7.74 -4.65
N CYS A 240 -54.95 7.76 -4.67
CA CYS A 240 -54.11 6.57 -4.49
C CYS A 240 -53.40 6.61 -3.14
N THR A 241 -53.26 5.47 -2.48
CA THR A 241 -52.48 5.41 -1.24
C THR A 241 -50.98 5.59 -1.50
N TYR A 242 -50.22 6.12 -0.53
CA TYR A 242 -48.75 6.18 -0.67
C TYR A 242 -48.15 4.78 -0.85
N ALA A 243 -48.74 3.76 -0.21
CA ALA A 243 -48.39 2.37 -0.39
C ALA A 243 -48.63 1.90 -1.84
N GLU A 244 -49.77 2.23 -2.44
CA GLU A 244 -50.07 1.95 -3.86
C GLU A 244 -49.06 2.62 -4.79
N ILE A 245 -48.64 3.86 -4.52
CA ILE A 245 -47.66 4.59 -5.34
C ILE A 245 -46.26 4.00 -5.18
N TYR A 246 -45.88 3.60 -3.97
CA TYR A 246 -44.59 2.96 -3.71
C TYR A 246 -44.51 1.56 -4.33
N GLU A 247 -45.59 0.77 -4.22
CA GLU A 247 -45.71 -0.52 -4.88
C GLU A 247 -45.67 -0.36 -6.40
N ALA A 248 -46.40 0.61 -6.94
CA ALA A 248 -46.35 0.98 -8.35
C ALA A 248 -44.93 1.37 -8.80
N ARG A 249 -44.21 2.20 -8.04
CA ARG A 249 -42.82 2.58 -8.34
C ARG A 249 -41.85 1.40 -8.27
N THR A 250 -41.99 0.54 -7.27
CA THR A 250 -41.16 -0.66 -7.10
C THR A 250 -41.40 -1.63 -8.26
N ARG A 251 -42.67 -1.80 -8.65
CA ARG A 251 -43.07 -2.64 -9.79
C ARG A 251 -42.60 -2.05 -11.12
N LEU A 252 -42.67 -0.72 -11.28
CA LEU A 252 -42.12 0.00 -12.42
C LEU A 252 -40.61 -0.22 -12.57
N SER A 253 -39.85 -0.10 -11.48
CA SER A 253 -38.40 -0.35 -11.48
C SER A 253 -38.08 -1.76 -11.98
N LYS A 254 -38.78 -2.77 -11.46
CA LYS A 254 -38.60 -4.16 -11.90
C LYS A 254 -38.95 -4.38 -13.37
N ILE A 255 -40.00 -3.72 -13.87
CA ILE A 255 -40.39 -3.76 -15.29
C ILE A 255 -39.32 -3.09 -16.16
N VAL A 256 -38.79 -1.93 -15.75
CA VAL A 256 -37.73 -1.21 -16.45
C VAL A 256 -36.43 -2.04 -16.48
N ASP A 257 -36.05 -2.64 -15.36
CA ASP A 257 -34.88 -3.52 -15.29
C ASP A 257 -35.04 -4.75 -16.19
N TYR A 258 -36.23 -5.37 -16.19
CA TYR A 258 -36.57 -6.46 -17.11
C TYR A 258 -36.49 -6.04 -18.59
N MET A 259 -37.07 -4.88 -18.96
CA MET A 259 -37.02 -4.35 -20.32
C MET A 259 -35.58 -3.99 -20.76
N ASN A 260 -34.76 -3.44 -19.85
CA ASN A 260 -33.34 -3.15 -20.11
C ASN A 260 -32.53 -4.43 -20.31
N ASN A 261 -32.79 -5.46 -19.52
CA ASN A 261 -32.16 -6.77 -19.66
C ASN A 261 -32.55 -7.45 -20.99
N LEU A 262 -33.80 -7.33 -21.44
CA LEU A 262 -34.21 -7.79 -22.77
C LEU A 262 -33.46 -7.06 -23.90
N ARG A 263 -33.20 -5.76 -23.74
CA ARG A 263 -32.43 -4.95 -24.71
C ARG A 263 -30.97 -5.41 -24.83
N THR A 264 -30.33 -5.79 -23.73
CA THR A 264 -28.93 -6.27 -23.72
C THR A 264 -28.77 -7.69 -24.27
N VAL A 265 -29.80 -8.53 -24.21
CA VAL A 265 -29.77 -9.89 -24.79
C VAL A 265 -29.99 -9.86 -26.31
N ASN A 266 -30.66 -8.81 -26.82
CA ASN A 266 -31.07 -8.69 -28.22
C ASN A 266 -29.98 -8.14 -29.18
N THR A 267 -28.74 -7.96 -28.72
CA THR A 267 -27.63 -7.51 -29.58
C THR A 267 -26.87 -8.64 -30.26
N ASN A 268 -27.14 -9.92 -29.93
CA ASN A 268 -26.33 -11.03 -30.45
C ASN A 268 -27.05 -12.12 -31.27
N TYR A 269 -28.38 -12.22 -31.33
CA TYR A 269 -29.03 -13.22 -32.21
C TYR A 269 -30.39 -12.75 -32.72
N GLY A 270 -30.58 -12.85 -34.04
CA GLY A 270 -31.75 -12.36 -34.78
C GLY A 270 -33.00 -13.23 -34.68
N ASP A 271 -33.34 -13.75 -33.50
CA ASP A 271 -34.61 -14.46 -33.27
C ASP A 271 -35.46 -13.72 -32.24
N HIS A 272 -36.68 -13.36 -32.64
CA HIS A 272 -37.62 -12.58 -31.85
C HIS A 272 -38.04 -13.28 -30.54
N PRO A 273 -37.97 -12.61 -29.37
CA PRO A 273 -38.33 -13.21 -28.09
C PRO A 273 -39.85 -13.10 -27.87
N HIS A 274 -40.63 -13.97 -28.50
CA HIS A 274 -42.07 -14.09 -28.21
C HIS A 274 -42.39 -14.98 -26.99
N HIS A 275 -41.37 -15.45 -26.25
CA HIS A 275 -41.55 -16.46 -25.18
C HIS A 275 -41.01 -16.09 -23.80
N ILE A 276 -40.40 -14.91 -23.59
CA ILE A 276 -39.95 -14.49 -22.27
C ILE A 276 -41.09 -13.72 -21.59
N THR A 277 -41.59 -14.27 -20.49
CA THR A 277 -42.66 -13.66 -19.69
C THR A 277 -42.09 -13.03 -18.42
N PHE A 278 -42.52 -11.81 -18.10
CA PHE A 278 -42.26 -11.19 -16.79
C PHE A 278 -43.45 -11.50 -15.90
N ASP A 279 -43.24 -12.25 -14.82
CA ASP A 279 -44.31 -12.60 -13.86
C ASP A 279 -45.51 -13.29 -14.56
N GLY A 280 -45.24 -14.09 -15.59
CA GLY A 280 -46.27 -14.78 -16.40
C GLY A 280 -46.95 -13.91 -17.48
N MET A 281 -46.61 -12.63 -17.59
CA MET A 281 -47.15 -11.71 -18.60
C MET A 281 -46.37 -11.75 -19.91
N THR A 282 -47.07 -11.72 -21.04
CA THR A 282 -46.51 -11.52 -22.39
C THR A 282 -45.93 -10.10 -22.53
N TYR A 283 -45.07 -9.88 -23.54
CA TYR A 283 -44.47 -8.55 -23.76
C TYR A 283 -45.51 -7.44 -23.95
N GLU A 284 -46.60 -7.70 -24.69
CA GLU A 284 -47.69 -6.73 -24.86
C GLU A 284 -48.41 -6.41 -23.53
N GLU A 285 -48.56 -7.40 -22.65
CA GLU A 285 -49.13 -7.22 -21.31
C GLU A 285 -48.20 -6.43 -20.40
N VAL A 286 -46.88 -6.66 -20.49
CA VAL A 286 -45.87 -5.90 -19.74
C VAL A 286 -45.83 -4.43 -20.18
N VAL A 287 -45.96 -4.15 -21.49
CA VAL A 287 -46.05 -2.78 -22.01
C VAL A 287 -47.33 -2.09 -21.54
N LYS A 288 -48.49 -2.77 -21.59
CA LYS A 288 -49.74 -2.21 -21.06
C LYS A 288 -49.69 -1.95 -19.55
N GLU A 289 -49.05 -2.84 -18.78
CA GLU A 289 -48.87 -2.65 -17.35
C GLU A 289 -47.88 -1.51 -17.06
N TYR A 290 -46.83 -1.35 -17.86
CA TYR A 290 -45.94 -0.19 -17.81
C TYR A 290 -46.70 1.12 -18.07
N GLU A 291 -47.52 1.19 -19.12
CA GLU A 291 -48.35 2.36 -19.45
C GLU A 291 -49.33 2.68 -18.32
N ARG A 292 -50.03 1.66 -17.79
CA ARG A 292 -50.95 1.80 -16.65
C ARG A 292 -50.25 2.31 -15.39
N ILE A 293 -49.08 1.77 -15.06
CA ILE A 293 -48.29 2.21 -13.90
C ILE A 293 -47.73 3.62 -14.12
N CYS A 294 -47.30 3.95 -15.34
CA CYS A 294 -46.87 5.30 -15.69
C CYS A 294 -48.02 6.31 -15.63
N GLU A 295 -49.24 5.94 -16.01
CA GLU A 295 -50.44 6.77 -15.84
C GLU A 295 -50.77 6.99 -14.36
N LEU A 296 -50.74 5.94 -13.54
CA LEU A 296 -50.88 6.03 -12.08
C LEU A 296 -49.82 6.94 -11.46
N TYR A 297 -48.56 6.77 -11.87
CA TYR A 297 -47.43 7.56 -11.39
C TYR A 297 -47.51 9.01 -11.88
N ASN A 298 -47.94 9.24 -13.13
CA ASN A 298 -48.17 10.56 -13.68
C ASN A 298 -49.36 11.25 -12.99
N LEU A 299 -50.46 10.56 -12.68
CA LEU A 299 -51.57 11.13 -11.91
C LEU A 299 -51.11 11.56 -10.51
N ALA A 300 -50.22 10.77 -9.90
CA ALA A 300 -49.60 11.11 -8.61
C ALA A 300 -48.58 12.25 -8.71
N CYS A 301 -47.85 12.38 -9.83
CA CYS A 301 -46.74 13.32 -9.98
C CYS A 301 -47.10 14.65 -10.68
N THR A 302 -48.06 14.69 -11.59
CA THR A 302 -48.43 15.92 -12.34
C THR A 302 -49.09 16.98 -11.47
N HIS A 303 -49.69 16.61 -10.32
CA HIS A 303 -50.08 17.58 -9.29
C HIS A 303 -48.95 17.90 -8.29
N ALA A 304 -47.95 17.03 -8.13
CA ALA A 304 -46.80 17.27 -7.27
C ALA A 304 -45.75 18.23 -7.87
N HIS A 305 -45.74 18.43 -9.20
CA HIS A 305 -44.89 19.45 -9.83
C HIS A 305 -45.47 20.88 -9.76
N TYR A 306 -46.72 21.04 -9.32
CA TYR A 306 -47.38 22.33 -9.11
C TYR A 306 -47.36 22.79 -7.62
N ILE A 307 -46.45 22.25 -6.80
CA ILE A 307 -46.27 22.59 -5.36
C ILE A 307 -45.60 23.97 -5.15
N GLY A 308 -45.85 24.93 -6.05
CA GLY A 308 -45.54 26.35 -5.85
C GLY A 308 -46.78 27.20 -5.60
N CYS A 309 -47.94 26.77 -6.09
CA CYS A 309 -49.16 27.57 -6.09
C CYS A 309 -50.36 26.64 -6.15
N LEU A 310 -50.97 26.27 -5.02
CA LEU A 310 -52.40 25.98 -4.86
C LEU A 310 -52.69 25.71 -3.38
N ASN A 311 -53.88 26.12 -2.95
CA ASN A 311 -54.32 26.13 -1.55
C ASN A 311 -54.27 24.74 -0.89
N HIS A 312 -54.00 24.77 0.41
CA HIS A 312 -53.74 23.69 1.38
C HIS A 312 -54.77 22.54 1.52
N GLU A 313 -55.69 22.27 0.59
CA GLU A 313 -56.83 21.36 0.85
C GLU A 313 -56.75 19.96 0.21
N ASP A 314 -55.81 19.66 -0.69
CA ASP A 314 -55.79 18.37 -1.43
C ASP A 314 -54.63 17.41 -1.11
N PHE A 315 -53.82 17.68 -0.07
CA PHE A 315 -52.86 16.71 0.49
C PHE A 315 -53.39 16.18 1.83
N TYR A 316 -53.93 14.96 1.87
CA TYR A 316 -54.16 14.26 3.14
C TYR A 316 -52.89 13.53 3.60
N ILE A 317 -51.84 14.30 3.85
CA ILE A 317 -50.98 14.00 5.00
C ILE A 317 -51.49 14.95 6.07
N ASN A 318 -51.80 14.49 7.28
CA ASN A 318 -51.94 15.43 8.39
C ASN A 318 -50.64 16.26 8.37
N ASP A 319 -50.69 17.57 8.11
CA ASP A 319 -49.51 18.44 7.92
C ASP A 319 -48.41 18.14 8.94
N ASN A 320 -48.83 17.82 10.17
CA ASN A 320 -47.99 17.39 11.27
C ASN A 320 -47.09 16.16 10.96
N MET A 321 -47.62 15.13 10.31
CA MET A 321 -46.90 13.89 10.01
C MET A 321 -45.90 14.04 8.86
N TYR A 322 -46.23 14.83 7.82
CA TYR A 322 -45.27 15.19 6.78
C TYR A 322 -44.10 15.99 7.38
N MET A 323 -44.42 16.98 8.22
CA MET A 323 -43.40 17.78 8.93
C MET A 323 -42.52 16.92 9.83
N LYS A 324 -43.08 15.90 10.51
CA LYS A 324 -42.29 14.92 11.27
C LYS A 324 -41.40 14.07 10.37
N TYR A 325 -41.88 13.61 9.22
CA TYR A 325 -41.04 12.86 8.28
C TYR A 325 -39.85 13.70 7.80
N MET A 326 -40.13 14.88 7.25
CA MET A 326 -39.09 15.78 6.73
C MET A 326 -38.08 16.19 7.81
N SER A 327 -38.55 16.45 9.02
CA SER A 327 -37.67 16.79 10.14
C SER A 327 -36.78 15.64 10.58
N GLY A 328 -37.27 14.40 10.56
CA GLY A 328 -36.43 13.23 10.84
C GLY A 328 -35.37 13.00 9.80
N ILE A 329 -35.73 13.16 8.52
CA ILE A 329 -34.79 13.02 7.41
C ILE A 329 -33.69 14.08 7.50
N ALA A 330 -34.07 15.36 7.66
CA ALA A 330 -33.12 16.46 7.78
C ALA A 330 -32.22 16.31 9.01
N PHE A 331 -32.78 15.86 10.15
CA PHE A 331 -32.00 15.56 11.34
C PHE A 331 -30.96 14.45 11.11
N ILE A 332 -31.32 13.37 10.42
CA ILE A 332 -30.38 12.28 10.11
C ILE A 332 -29.29 12.71 9.12
N GLU A 333 -29.63 13.52 8.11
CA GLU A 333 -28.65 14.08 7.16
C GLU A 333 -27.66 15.02 7.86
N MET A 334 -28.14 15.85 8.79
CA MET A 334 -27.29 16.66 9.66
C MET A 334 -26.38 15.78 10.54
N VAL A 335 -26.91 14.72 11.15
CA VAL A 335 -26.09 13.81 11.98
C VAL A 335 -25.01 13.10 11.15
N ALA A 336 -25.32 12.65 9.95
CA ALA A 336 -24.37 11.96 9.08
C ALA A 336 -23.18 12.85 8.67
N SER A 337 -23.43 14.17 8.55
CA SER A 337 -22.45 15.18 8.12
C SER A 337 -21.75 15.92 9.26
N TYR A 338 -22.16 15.70 10.52
CA TYR A 338 -21.56 16.39 11.66
C TYR A 338 -20.32 15.68 12.17
N GLU A 339 -19.22 16.41 12.38
CA GLU A 339 -17.90 15.84 12.73
C GLU A 339 -17.71 15.61 14.23
N GLY A 340 -18.41 16.35 15.09
CA GLY A 340 -18.28 16.17 16.54
C GLY A 340 -19.06 14.97 17.07
N TYR A 341 -18.76 14.59 18.31
CA TYR A 341 -19.47 13.54 19.06
C TYR A 341 -20.30 14.10 20.23
N ILE A 342 -20.00 15.33 20.60
CA ILE A 342 -20.73 16.17 21.54
C ILE A 342 -21.42 17.27 20.74
N ALA A 343 -22.67 17.57 21.09
CA ALA A 343 -23.40 18.69 20.52
C ALA A 343 -22.74 20.01 20.92
N ASP A 344 -22.29 20.78 19.94
CA ASP A 344 -21.97 22.20 20.10
C ASP A 344 -23.25 23.05 20.11
N GLU A 345 -23.10 24.37 20.05
CA GLU A 345 -24.25 25.29 20.06
C GLU A 345 -25.08 25.19 18.77
N ASP A 346 -24.43 25.16 17.61
CA ASP A 346 -25.08 25.10 16.29
C ASP A 346 -25.84 23.78 16.09
N PHE A 347 -25.22 22.66 16.44
CA PHE A 347 -25.86 21.35 16.39
C PHE A 347 -27.08 21.29 17.31
N ALA A 348 -26.95 21.78 18.55
CA ALA A 348 -28.05 21.77 19.49
C ALA A 348 -29.22 22.65 19.01
N GLU A 349 -28.94 23.81 18.43
CA GLU A 349 -29.95 24.71 17.86
C GLU A 349 -30.71 24.05 16.69
N LYS A 350 -29.98 23.54 15.69
CA LYS A 350 -30.56 22.85 14.54
C LYS A 350 -31.34 21.59 14.94
N ALA A 351 -30.79 20.79 15.85
CA ALA A 351 -31.50 19.62 16.38
C ALA A 351 -32.82 20.00 17.06
N ASN A 352 -32.86 21.12 17.78
CA ASN A 352 -34.08 21.64 18.40
C ASN A 352 -35.06 22.21 17.36
N GLU A 353 -34.58 22.78 16.26
CA GLU A 353 -35.41 23.20 15.15
C GLU A 353 -36.13 22.02 14.50
N TYR A 354 -35.40 20.95 14.17
CA TYR A 354 -36.01 19.71 13.66
C TYR A 354 -36.89 19.03 14.71
N ALA A 355 -36.67 19.26 16.00
CA ALA A 355 -37.51 18.72 17.06
C ALA A 355 -38.91 19.38 17.15
N LYS A 356 -39.11 20.57 16.56
CA LYS A 356 -40.35 21.36 16.70
C LYS A 356 -41.64 20.55 16.40
N PRO A 357 -41.74 19.75 15.32
CA PRO A 357 -42.97 19.00 15.04
C PRO A 357 -43.29 17.88 16.05
N PHE A 358 -42.31 17.48 16.87
CA PHE A 358 -42.45 16.45 17.90
C PHE A 358 -42.82 17.01 19.27
N ASN A 359 -42.70 18.34 19.41
CA ASN A 359 -42.79 19.04 20.67
C ASN A 359 -44.17 19.67 20.84
N PHE A 360 -44.69 19.67 22.07
CA PHE A 360 -45.91 20.41 22.41
C PHE A 360 -45.70 21.19 23.70
N GLU A 361 -46.38 22.34 23.80
CA GLU A 361 -46.27 23.21 24.96
C GLU A 361 -47.33 22.85 26.00
N LYS A 362 -46.91 22.66 27.26
CA LYS A 362 -47.81 22.45 28.39
C LYS A 362 -47.30 23.26 29.58
N ASN A 363 -48.12 24.18 30.07
CA ASN A 363 -47.80 25.08 31.20
C ASN A 363 -46.50 25.90 30.99
N GLY A 364 -46.29 26.45 29.79
CA GLY A 364 -45.09 27.24 29.46
C GLY A 364 -43.79 26.42 29.36
N LYS A 365 -43.89 25.09 29.31
CA LYS A 365 -42.77 24.18 29.12
C LYS A 365 -42.97 23.36 27.86
N ILE A 366 -41.94 23.33 27.02
CA ILE A 366 -41.86 22.42 25.88
C ILE A 366 -41.68 21.00 26.41
N ILE A 367 -42.64 20.12 26.12
CA ILE A 367 -42.57 18.69 26.40
C ILE A 367 -42.27 17.98 25.07
N GLY A 368 -41.12 17.31 25.01
CA GLY A 368 -40.69 16.54 23.84
C GLY A 368 -39.17 16.42 23.70
N LEU A 369 -38.69 16.38 22.47
CA LEU A 369 -37.29 16.29 22.11
C LEU A 369 -36.57 17.63 22.34
N LYS A 370 -35.51 17.59 23.14
CA LYS A 370 -34.63 18.74 23.41
C LYS A 370 -33.17 18.31 23.41
N ALA A 371 -32.37 18.97 22.58
CA ALA A 371 -30.92 18.92 22.55
C ALA A 371 -30.35 20.13 23.32
N VAL A 372 -29.22 19.95 24.00
CA VAL A 372 -28.45 21.05 24.59
C VAL A 372 -26.96 20.82 24.37
N LYS A 373 -26.19 21.91 24.29
CA LYS A 373 -24.73 21.90 24.22
C LYS A 373 -24.15 20.96 25.29
N GLY A 374 -23.14 20.17 24.92
CA GLY A 374 -22.48 19.23 25.84
C GLY A 374 -23.13 17.85 25.92
N GLN A 375 -24.27 17.61 25.27
CA GLN A 375 -24.86 16.27 25.20
C GLN A 375 -24.18 15.39 24.15
N LYS A 376 -23.98 14.11 24.49
CA LYS A 376 -23.55 13.09 23.50
C LYS A 376 -24.59 12.97 22.39
N ILE A 377 -24.13 12.98 21.14
CA ILE A 377 -25.02 12.92 19.96
C ILE A 377 -25.77 11.60 19.90
N SER A 378 -25.13 10.48 20.24
CA SER A 378 -25.81 9.17 20.33
C SER A 378 -27.04 9.20 21.25
N ARG A 379 -27.03 10.01 22.30
CA ARG A 379 -28.18 10.19 23.19
C ARG A 379 -29.28 11.03 22.56
N ILE A 380 -28.93 12.07 21.79
CA ILE A 380 -29.89 12.90 21.07
C ILE A 380 -30.57 12.08 19.97
N VAL A 381 -29.77 11.41 19.13
CA VAL A 381 -30.24 10.49 18.08
C VAL A 381 -31.11 9.40 18.68
N GLY A 382 -30.67 8.78 19.78
CA GLY A 382 -31.42 7.76 20.50
C GLY A 382 -32.83 8.22 20.91
N LYS A 383 -32.99 9.46 21.37
CA LYS A 383 -34.31 10.02 21.70
C LYS A 383 -35.15 10.28 20.45
N PHE A 384 -34.53 10.83 19.41
CA PHE A 384 -35.20 11.17 18.15
C PHE A 384 -35.75 9.92 17.46
N MET A 385 -34.94 8.87 17.35
CA MET A 385 -35.31 7.63 16.67
C MET A 385 -36.39 6.83 17.41
N LYS A 386 -36.44 6.91 18.75
CA LYS A 386 -37.52 6.32 19.55
C LYS A 386 -38.90 6.90 19.24
N TYR A 387 -38.97 8.14 18.75
CA TYR A 387 -40.26 8.70 18.31
C TYR A 387 -40.85 7.90 17.14
N TYR A 388 -40.00 7.41 16.26
CA TYR A 388 -40.37 6.56 15.13
C TYR A 388 -40.49 5.08 15.52
N GLU A 389 -40.49 4.77 16.82
CA GLU A 389 -40.60 3.41 17.36
C GLU A 389 -39.54 2.43 16.84
N LEU A 390 -38.39 2.94 16.39
CA LEU A 390 -37.30 2.11 15.90
C LEU A 390 -36.77 1.19 17.00
N ASP A 391 -36.89 1.60 18.27
CA ASP A 391 -36.50 0.80 19.44
C ASP A 391 -37.29 -0.50 19.62
N LYS A 392 -38.38 -0.67 18.88
CA LYS A 392 -39.16 -1.92 18.84
C LYS A 392 -38.64 -2.93 17.80
N ILE A 393 -37.69 -2.54 16.94
CA ILE A 393 -37.16 -3.40 15.88
C ILE A 393 -36.12 -4.36 16.47
N VAL A 394 -36.41 -5.67 16.40
CA VAL A 394 -35.50 -6.75 16.81
C VAL A 394 -35.22 -7.62 15.58
N ASP A 395 -33.94 -7.77 15.22
CA ASP A 395 -33.49 -8.63 14.12
C ASP A 395 -32.21 -9.33 14.59
N LYS A 396 -32.33 -10.54 15.13
CA LYS A 396 -31.16 -11.32 15.61
C LYS A 396 -30.88 -12.43 14.63
N ARG A 397 -29.65 -12.49 14.13
CA ARG A 397 -29.22 -13.48 13.15
C ARG A 397 -28.04 -14.28 13.70
N THR A 398 -28.04 -15.57 13.41
CA THR A 398 -26.90 -16.45 13.71
C THR A 398 -25.93 -16.38 12.54
N GLU A 399 -24.71 -15.93 12.80
CA GLU A 399 -23.60 -15.99 11.86
C GLU A 399 -22.74 -17.20 12.20
N THR A 400 -22.39 -17.97 11.17
CA THR A 400 -21.46 -19.10 11.28
C THR A 400 -20.28 -18.82 10.37
N TRP A 401 -19.07 -18.93 10.91
CA TRP A 401 -17.85 -18.86 10.13
C TRP A 401 -16.91 -19.98 10.57
N THR A 402 -16.01 -20.37 9.68
CA THR A 402 -14.97 -21.35 9.98
C THR A 402 -13.65 -20.60 10.03
N SER A 403 -12.90 -20.73 11.12
CA SER A 403 -11.55 -20.17 11.21
C SER A 403 -10.59 -20.96 10.32
N GLU A 404 -9.42 -20.38 10.06
CA GLU A 404 -8.36 -20.98 9.21
C GLU A 404 -7.92 -22.37 9.71
N ASN A 405 -7.98 -22.62 11.02
CA ASN A 405 -7.70 -23.92 11.63
C ASN A 405 -8.84 -24.96 11.47
N GLY A 406 -9.90 -24.63 10.71
CA GLY A 406 -11.05 -25.51 10.47
C GLY A 406 -12.10 -25.53 11.59
N GLU A 407 -11.93 -24.74 12.66
CA GLU A 407 -12.91 -24.67 13.75
C GLU A 407 -14.14 -23.86 13.35
N ARG A 408 -15.33 -24.39 13.64
CA ARG A 408 -16.59 -23.76 13.26
C ARG A 408 -17.10 -22.90 14.42
N HIS A 409 -17.12 -21.60 14.21
CA HIS A 409 -17.61 -20.62 15.18
C HIS A 409 -19.02 -20.15 14.83
N THR A 410 -19.79 -19.85 15.87
CA THR A 410 -21.14 -19.26 15.73
C THR A 410 -21.30 -18.08 16.67
N ARG A 411 -21.90 -16.99 16.20
CA ARG A 411 -22.29 -15.85 17.03
C ARG A 411 -23.70 -15.39 16.68
N ILE A 412 -24.42 -14.90 17.68
CA ILE A 412 -25.71 -14.23 17.46
C ILE A 412 -25.42 -12.73 17.38
N LYS A 413 -25.68 -12.14 16.21
CA LYS A 413 -25.53 -10.70 15.97
C LYS A 413 -26.91 -10.04 15.89
N ASP A 414 -27.06 -8.89 16.55
CA ASP A 414 -28.28 -8.08 16.50
C ASP A 414 -28.15 -7.04 15.37
N TYR A 415 -28.98 -7.18 14.35
CA TYR A 415 -29.16 -6.28 13.20
C TYR A 415 -30.34 -5.30 13.40
N GLY A 416 -31.04 -5.40 14.54
CA GLY A 416 -32.12 -4.51 14.94
C GLY A 416 -31.62 -3.26 15.67
N TRP A 417 -32.50 -2.62 16.43
CA TRP A 417 -32.23 -1.36 17.10
C TRP A 417 -31.01 -1.41 18.02
N ASN A 418 -30.93 -2.42 18.89
CA ASN A 418 -29.88 -2.47 19.92
C ASN A 418 -28.49 -2.60 19.28
N GLY A 419 -28.38 -3.41 18.22
CA GLY A 419 -27.15 -3.50 17.45
C GLY A 419 -26.82 -2.19 16.75
N LYS A 420 -27.78 -1.59 16.03
CA LYS A 420 -27.55 -0.37 15.25
C LYS A 420 -27.26 0.86 16.10
N ILE A 421 -27.91 1.03 17.25
CA ILE A 421 -27.64 2.19 18.13
C ILE A 421 -26.30 2.03 18.88
N ALA A 422 -25.88 0.80 19.17
CA ALA A 422 -24.56 0.52 19.72
C ALA A 422 -23.47 0.79 18.67
N GLU A 423 -23.63 0.25 17.46
CA GLU A 423 -22.76 0.49 16.30
C GLU A 423 -22.62 1.99 16.01
N PHE A 424 -23.72 2.75 16.01
CA PHE A 424 -23.68 4.21 15.90
C PHE A 424 -22.92 4.88 17.05
N GLY A 425 -23.16 4.42 18.29
CA GLY A 425 -22.49 4.93 19.48
C GLY A 425 -20.98 4.72 19.41
N ASP A 426 -20.54 3.53 19.03
CA ASP A 426 -19.12 3.18 18.92
C ASP A 426 -18.46 3.92 17.75
N ALA A 427 -19.18 4.12 16.65
CA ALA A 427 -18.68 4.85 15.48
C ALA A 427 -18.55 6.36 15.71
N ILE A 428 -19.45 6.97 16.50
CA ILE A 428 -19.45 8.42 16.70
C ILE A 428 -18.62 8.88 17.91
N ASN A 429 -18.50 8.07 18.96
CA ASN A 429 -17.72 8.47 20.14
C ASN A 429 -16.23 8.18 19.90
N PRO A 430 -15.31 9.13 20.18
CA PRO A 430 -13.90 8.82 20.23
C PRO A 430 -13.67 7.70 21.23
N LEU A 431 -13.00 6.66 20.77
CA LEU A 431 -12.54 5.57 21.61
C LEU A 431 -11.06 5.81 21.89
N ASP A 432 -10.74 6.01 23.17
CA ASP A 432 -9.35 5.99 23.62
C ASP A 432 -8.90 4.53 23.69
N VAL A 433 -8.05 4.14 22.76
CA VAL A 433 -7.45 2.80 22.71
C VAL A 433 -6.06 2.90 23.32
N LYS A 434 -5.81 2.10 24.35
CA LYS A 434 -4.49 1.95 24.94
C LYS A 434 -3.63 1.06 24.06
N ARG A 435 -2.37 1.46 23.89
CA ARG A 435 -1.35 0.74 23.10
C ARG A 435 0.00 0.85 23.79
N TRP A 436 0.84 -0.16 23.60
CA TRP A 436 2.28 0.07 23.74
C TRP A 436 2.75 0.96 22.59
N THR A 437 3.59 1.93 22.88
CA THR A 437 4.18 2.83 21.90
C THR A 437 5.68 2.76 22.04
N ILE A 438 6.34 2.36 20.98
CA ILE A 438 7.78 2.12 20.96
C ILE A 438 8.41 3.16 20.05
N ILE A 439 9.46 3.82 20.52
CA ILE A 439 10.35 4.66 19.72
C ILE A 439 11.70 3.95 19.71
N SER A 440 12.03 3.31 18.59
CA SER A 440 13.10 2.31 18.51
C SER A 440 14.23 2.72 17.59
N VAL A 441 15.44 2.40 18.01
CA VAL A 441 16.64 2.34 17.16
C VAL A 441 17.10 0.89 16.98
N ASN A 442 16.39 -0.11 17.47
CA ASN A 442 16.73 -1.53 17.34
C ASN A 442 16.84 -1.93 15.86
N PRO A 443 17.94 -2.55 15.40
CA PRO A 443 18.08 -3.02 14.01
C PRO A 443 16.93 -3.92 13.55
N ILE A 444 16.44 -4.80 14.43
CA ILE A 444 15.37 -5.75 14.11
C ILE A 444 14.09 -5.01 13.72
N ASP A 445 13.79 -3.89 14.38
CA ASP A 445 12.61 -3.07 14.06
C ASP A 445 12.63 -2.50 12.64
N TYR A 446 13.81 -2.28 12.04
CA TYR A 446 13.91 -1.83 10.65
C TYR A 446 13.60 -2.94 9.66
N LEU A 447 14.07 -4.16 9.92
CA LEU A 447 13.74 -5.34 9.10
C LEU A 447 12.24 -5.67 9.18
N THR A 448 11.66 -5.54 10.38
CA THR A 448 10.25 -5.84 10.64
C THR A 448 9.35 -4.60 10.60
N MET A 449 9.79 -3.46 10.07
CA MET A 449 8.99 -2.21 10.13
C MET A 449 7.68 -2.31 9.34
N SER A 450 7.62 -3.24 8.38
CA SER A 450 6.45 -3.52 7.55
C SER A 450 5.65 -4.74 8.03
N PHE A 451 5.96 -5.26 9.22
CA PHE A 451 5.23 -6.37 9.82
C PHE A 451 3.99 -5.84 10.52
N GLY A 452 2.96 -5.49 9.74
CA GLY A 452 1.68 -5.02 10.26
C GLY A 452 0.74 -6.18 10.61
N ASN A 453 -0.22 -5.91 11.49
CA ASN A 453 -1.23 -6.89 11.95
C ASN A 453 -2.26 -7.28 10.87
N SER A 454 -2.38 -6.47 9.82
CA SER A 454 -3.26 -6.72 8.67
C SER A 454 -2.80 -5.91 7.45
N TRP A 455 -1.52 -5.54 7.41
CA TRP A 455 -0.95 -4.69 6.37
C TRP A 455 0.55 -4.92 6.24
N ALA A 456 1.08 -4.71 5.05
CA ALA A 456 2.51 -4.57 4.78
C ALA A 456 2.75 -3.30 3.95
N SER A 457 4.02 -2.94 3.75
CA SER A 457 4.43 -1.86 2.84
C SER A 457 5.50 -2.36 1.88
N CYS A 458 5.84 -1.59 0.84
CA CYS A 458 6.87 -1.97 -0.14
C CYS A 458 8.25 -2.26 0.49
N GLN A 459 8.50 -1.81 1.72
CA GLN A 459 9.73 -2.05 2.46
C GLN A 459 9.63 -3.31 3.36
N THR A 460 8.92 -4.34 2.94
CA THR A 460 8.83 -5.61 3.67
C THR A 460 9.95 -6.56 3.26
N ILE A 461 10.48 -7.33 4.21
CA ILE A 461 11.36 -8.47 3.93
C ILE A 461 10.57 -9.76 3.65
N ASP A 462 9.31 -9.82 4.07
CA ASP A 462 8.40 -10.93 3.80
C ASP A 462 7.82 -10.79 2.39
N LYS A 463 8.60 -11.21 1.37
CA LYS A 463 8.23 -11.07 -0.04
C LYS A 463 7.16 -12.06 -0.49
N LEU A 464 7.10 -13.22 0.17
CA LEU A 464 6.20 -14.33 -0.17
C LEU A 464 4.92 -14.32 0.68
N ASN A 465 4.76 -13.35 1.58
CA ASN A 465 3.64 -13.24 2.52
C ASN A 465 3.44 -14.50 3.35
N GLU A 466 4.55 -15.04 3.88
CA GLU A 466 4.53 -16.18 4.79
C GLU A 466 3.75 -15.91 6.07
N ARG A 467 3.53 -14.63 6.40
CA ARG A 467 2.71 -14.21 7.55
C ARG A 467 1.21 -14.20 7.25
N ASP A 468 0.81 -14.55 6.02
CA ASP A 468 -0.58 -14.60 5.56
C ASP A 468 -1.38 -13.32 5.91
N THR A 469 -0.77 -12.16 5.63
CA THR A 469 -1.47 -10.89 5.79
C THR A 469 -2.47 -10.69 4.65
N ASP A 470 -3.58 -10.01 4.94
CA ASP A 470 -4.73 -9.83 4.03
C ASP A 470 -4.30 -9.53 2.58
N SER A 471 -4.76 -10.37 1.66
CA SER A 471 -4.34 -10.46 0.26
C SER A 471 -4.48 -9.16 -0.54
N GLU A 472 -5.34 -8.23 -0.12
CA GLU A 472 -5.53 -6.93 -0.78
C GLU A 472 -4.41 -5.91 -0.48
N HIS A 473 -3.55 -6.16 0.52
CA HIS A 473 -2.50 -5.24 0.98
C HIS A 473 -1.11 -5.88 1.09
N ASN A 474 -0.90 -6.98 0.39
CA ASN A 474 0.39 -7.65 0.29
C ASN A 474 1.30 -6.92 -0.74
N TYR A 475 2.52 -6.57 -0.33
CA TYR A 475 3.50 -5.89 -1.17
C TYR A 475 4.71 -6.80 -1.40
N SER A 476 5.17 -6.93 -2.63
CA SER A 476 6.26 -7.83 -3.06
C SER A 476 7.68 -7.42 -2.61
N GLY A 477 7.82 -6.53 -1.61
CA GLY A 477 9.12 -6.13 -1.08
C GLY A 477 10.02 -5.38 -2.08
N MET A 478 9.45 -4.67 -3.07
CA MET A 478 10.20 -3.93 -4.11
C MET A 478 11.16 -2.86 -3.57
N TYR A 479 11.02 -2.45 -2.31
CA TYR A 479 11.92 -1.51 -1.63
C TYR A 479 12.49 -2.10 -0.32
N CYS A 480 12.66 -3.43 -0.26
CA CYS A 480 13.08 -4.12 0.97
C CYS A 480 14.48 -3.66 1.45
N SER A 481 15.40 -3.31 0.56
CA SER A 481 16.71 -2.74 0.95
C SER A 481 16.60 -1.40 1.69
N GLY A 482 15.46 -0.71 1.53
CA GLY A 482 15.13 0.49 2.26
C GLY A 482 15.07 0.27 3.78
N THR A 483 14.90 -0.98 4.22
CA THR A 483 15.06 -1.40 5.63
C THR A 483 16.48 -1.15 6.13
N LEU A 484 17.48 -1.63 5.38
CA LEU A 484 18.90 -1.43 5.68
C LEU A 484 19.31 0.03 5.50
N SER A 485 18.79 0.71 4.48
CA SER A 485 19.10 2.13 4.26
C SER A 485 18.70 2.98 5.47
N TYR A 486 17.50 2.78 6.03
CA TYR A 486 17.08 3.46 7.26
C TYR A 486 17.81 2.98 8.51
N MET A 487 18.08 1.68 8.61
CA MET A 487 18.84 1.09 9.72
C MET A 487 20.25 1.66 9.82
N LEU A 488 20.90 1.91 8.68
CA LEU A 488 22.31 2.30 8.62
C LEU A 488 22.52 3.82 8.66
N ASP A 489 21.48 4.64 8.56
CA ASP A 489 21.62 6.09 8.67
C ASP A 489 21.78 6.56 10.12
N GLY A 490 22.14 7.83 10.34
CA GLY A 490 22.24 8.41 11.70
C GLY A 490 21.00 9.16 12.18
N ALA A 491 19.95 9.25 11.37
CA ALA A 491 18.84 10.19 11.59
C ALA A 491 17.51 9.50 11.88
N THR A 492 17.26 8.33 11.28
CA THR A 492 15.96 7.67 11.28
C THR A 492 15.72 6.87 12.55
N VAL A 493 14.56 7.06 13.15
CA VAL A 493 14.01 6.31 14.28
C VAL A 493 12.63 5.80 13.87
N ILE A 494 12.31 4.57 14.26
CA ILE A 494 11.00 3.98 13.96
C ILE A 494 10.11 4.14 15.19
N MET A 495 8.94 4.72 15.01
CA MET A 495 7.90 4.76 16.02
C MET A 495 6.75 3.86 15.60
N TYR A 496 6.31 2.96 16.49
CA TYR A 496 5.21 2.04 16.19
C TYR A 496 4.38 1.71 17.43
N THR A 497 3.21 1.12 17.20
CA THR A 497 2.28 0.75 18.28
C THR A 497 1.98 -0.74 18.34
N VAL A 498 2.14 -1.26 19.55
CA VAL A 498 1.77 -2.56 20.14
C VAL A 498 0.29 -2.72 20.56
N ASP A 499 -0.41 -3.83 20.33
CA ASP A 499 -1.62 -4.10 21.14
C ASP A 499 -1.26 -4.16 22.64
N GLU A 500 -2.08 -3.55 23.51
CA GLU A 500 -1.84 -3.51 24.96
C GLU A 500 -1.83 -4.89 25.62
N LYS A 501 -2.42 -5.91 24.95
CA LYS A 501 -2.47 -7.29 25.43
C LYS A 501 -1.11 -7.95 25.42
N TYR A 502 -0.18 -7.51 24.55
CA TYR A 502 1.17 -8.05 24.54
C TYR A 502 1.88 -7.76 25.87
N LYS A 503 2.49 -8.80 26.47
CA LYS A 503 3.18 -8.74 27.78
C LYS A 503 4.65 -9.12 27.70
N GLY A 504 5.17 -9.46 26.52
CA GLY A 504 6.58 -9.78 26.31
C GLY A 504 7.46 -8.54 26.21
N LYS A 505 8.71 -8.72 25.77
CA LYS A 505 9.67 -7.63 25.55
C LYS A 505 10.22 -7.59 24.12
N GLU A 506 9.99 -8.62 23.33
CA GLU A 506 10.35 -8.74 21.93
C GLU A 506 9.41 -7.94 21.01
N PHE A 507 9.17 -6.66 21.35
CA PHE A 507 8.27 -5.78 20.59
C PHE A 507 8.63 -5.68 19.10
N CYS A 508 9.92 -5.84 18.77
CA CYS A 508 10.39 -5.79 17.39
C CYS A 508 9.91 -6.96 16.53
N LEU A 509 9.47 -8.07 17.13
CA LEU A 509 8.92 -9.23 16.42
C LEU A 509 7.38 -9.23 16.39
N GLU A 510 6.74 -8.34 17.15
CA GLU A 510 5.29 -8.25 17.21
C GLU A 510 4.72 -7.47 16.01
N ASP A 511 3.48 -7.82 15.67
CA ASP A 511 2.72 -7.15 14.64
C ASP A 511 2.39 -5.70 15.03
N LYS A 512 2.75 -4.80 14.11
CA LYS A 512 2.60 -3.36 14.28
C LYS A 512 1.20 -2.95 13.87
N MET A 513 0.52 -2.24 14.75
CA MET A 513 -0.79 -1.69 14.43
C MET A 513 -0.67 -0.41 13.62
N ASN A 514 0.30 0.42 13.98
CA ASN A 514 0.70 1.60 13.26
C ASN A 514 2.22 1.73 13.29
N ARG A 515 2.81 2.32 12.24
CA ARG A 515 4.24 2.61 12.15
C ARG A 515 4.49 3.95 11.46
N CYS A 516 5.48 4.69 11.92
CA CYS A 516 5.93 5.94 11.32
C CYS A 516 7.44 6.08 11.48
N ASN A 517 8.13 6.48 10.41
CA ASN A 517 9.54 6.82 10.46
C ASN A 517 9.70 8.32 10.77
N PHE A 518 10.56 8.62 11.74
CA PHE A 518 10.94 9.99 12.09
C PHE A 518 12.42 10.18 11.80
N HIS A 519 12.77 11.26 11.11
CA HIS A 519 14.14 11.58 10.73
C HIS A 519 14.61 12.80 11.53
N ILE A 520 15.39 12.55 12.56
CA ILE A 520 15.85 13.54 13.53
C ILE A 520 17.19 14.10 13.08
N GLY A 521 17.36 15.41 13.14
CA GLY A 521 18.65 16.01 12.85
C GLY A 521 18.70 17.47 13.27
N GLU A 522 19.64 17.78 14.17
CA GLU A 522 19.74 19.11 14.78
C GLU A 522 18.38 19.51 15.38
N ASP A 523 18.06 20.81 15.49
CA ASP A 523 16.86 21.33 16.16
C ASP A 523 15.52 21.01 15.47
N LYS A 524 15.39 19.86 14.81
CA LYS A 524 14.24 19.47 14.01
C LYS A 524 14.11 17.96 13.81
N PHE A 525 12.92 17.56 13.40
CA PHE A 525 12.69 16.25 12.81
C PHE A 525 11.67 16.32 11.67
N ILE A 526 11.79 15.37 10.74
CA ILE A 526 10.85 15.14 9.65
C ILE A 526 10.03 13.91 10.00
N GLN A 527 8.70 14.02 9.93
CA GLN A 527 7.78 12.91 10.08
C GLN A 527 7.41 12.38 8.69
N GLY A 528 7.69 11.11 8.43
CA GLY A 528 7.24 10.39 7.24
C GLY A 528 5.76 10.00 7.31
N ARG A 529 5.34 9.12 6.40
CA ARG A 529 3.97 8.63 6.37
C ARG A 529 3.70 7.71 7.57
N VAL A 530 2.47 7.74 8.09
CA VAL A 530 2.01 6.72 9.05
C VAL A 530 1.37 5.58 8.29
N TYR A 531 1.79 4.36 8.54
CA TYR A 531 1.17 3.16 7.97
C TYR A 531 0.22 2.50 8.99
N PRO A 532 -0.94 1.98 8.54
CA PRO A 532 -1.46 2.07 7.17
C PRO A 532 -2.17 3.41 6.87
N ASP A 533 -2.58 4.15 7.89
CA ASP A 533 -3.64 5.16 7.82
C ASP A 533 -3.29 6.50 7.10
N GLY A 534 -2.02 6.73 6.78
CA GLY A 534 -1.49 7.69 5.78
C GLY A 534 -2.02 9.12 5.75
N ARG A 535 -2.70 9.58 6.80
CA ARG A 535 -3.48 10.82 6.76
C ARG A 535 -3.30 11.65 8.02
N ASP A 536 -2.66 12.81 7.86
CA ASP A 536 -2.81 13.95 8.76
C ASP A 536 -4.01 14.85 8.36
N SER A 537 -4.94 14.33 7.53
CA SER A 537 -6.06 15.08 6.96
C SER A 537 -7.20 15.37 7.95
N ASP A 538 -7.25 14.65 9.07
CA ASP A 538 -8.41 14.65 9.97
C ASP A 538 -8.18 15.53 11.23
N GLY A 539 -7.25 16.47 11.17
CA GLY A 539 -6.95 17.39 12.27
C GLY A 539 -6.17 16.76 13.43
N GLU A 540 -6.28 17.34 14.64
CA GLU A 540 -5.48 16.98 15.83
C GLU A 540 -5.71 15.54 16.33
N THR A 541 -6.83 14.90 15.95
CA THR A 541 -7.18 13.53 16.33
C THR A 541 -6.63 12.45 15.39
N SER A 542 -5.94 12.84 14.31
CA SER A 542 -5.29 11.86 13.43
C SER A 542 -4.22 11.08 14.19
N ILE A 543 -4.04 9.80 13.86
CA ILE A 543 -2.95 8.99 14.45
C ILE A 543 -1.58 9.63 14.16
N ALA A 544 -1.42 10.25 12.99
CA ALA A 544 -0.21 10.99 12.62
C ALA A 544 0.07 12.17 13.54
N SER A 545 -0.95 12.96 13.90
CA SER A 545 -0.80 14.07 14.84
C SER A 545 -0.47 13.58 16.25
N GLN A 546 -1.08 12.48 16.69
CA GLN A 546 -0.85 11.90 18.01
C GLN A 546 0.59 11.35 18.13
N LEU A 547 1.07 10.58 17.15
CA LEU A 547 2.46 10.09 17.12
C LEU A 547 3.47 11.26 17.09
N ARG A 548 3.21 12.30 16.29
CA ARG A 548 4.04 13.51 16.25
C ARG A 548 4.11 14.22 17.60
N THR A 549 2.97 14.38 18.27
CA THR A 549 2.89 15.04 19.58
C THR A 549 3.69 14.28 20.63
N ILE A 550 3.63 12.94 20.61
CA ILE A 550 4.45 12.10 21.48
C ILE A 550 5.94 12.28 21.16
N MET A 551 6.34 12.24 19.87
CA MET A 551 7.74 12.44 19.47
C MET A 551 8.29 13.82 19.88
N GLN A 552 7.51 14.89 19.68
CA GLN A 552 7.85 16.26 20.10
C GLN A 552 8.14 16.32 21.61
N LYS A 553 7.27 15.71 22.42
CA LYS A 553 7.42 15.66 23.86
C LYS A 553 8.66 14.84 24.26
N VAL A 554 8.80 13.63 23.71
CA VAL A 554 9.92 12.72 24.01
C VAL A 554 11.26 13.39 23.69
N LEU A 555 11.41 14.00 22.51
CA LEU A 555 12.66 14.64 22.14
C LEU A 555 12.97 15.85 23.02
N ALA A 556 11.99 16.70 23.33
CA ALA A 556 12.18 17.83 24.24
C ALA A 556 12.64 17.36 25.63
N GLU A 557 12.09 16.26 26.14
CA GLU A 557 12.53 15.64 27.40
C GLU A 557 13.96 15.07 27.30
N CYS A 558 14.30 14.39 26.20
CA CYS A 558 15.64 13.83 25.98
C CYS A 558 16.75 14.88 25.97
N VAL A 559 16.46 16.08 25.45
CA VAL A 559 17.41 17.21 25.41
C VAL A 559 17.23 18.23 26.53
N ASN A 560 16.30 17.97 27.47
CA ASN A 560 15.97 18.85 28.59
C ASN A 560 15.61 20.29 28.15
N GLU A 561 14.81 20.41 27.09
CA GLU A 561 14.29 21.67 26.57
C GLU A 561 12.78 21.80 26.79
N THR A 562 12.26 23.02 26.65
CA THR A 562 10.82 23.24 26.72
C THR A 562 10.15 22.64 25.47
N ASN A 563 9.06 21.89 25.64
CA ASN A 563 8.30 21.28 24.54
C ASN A 563 7.53 22.33 23.71
N LEU A 564 8.26 23.11 22.91
CA LEU A 564 7.74 24.18 22.04
C LEU A 564 8.24 23.96 20.62
N TRP A 565 7.33 23.70 19.68
CA TRP A 565 7.69 23.37 18.30
C TRP A 565 6.98 24.29 17.28
N LYS A 566 7.67 24.64 16.19
CA LYS A 566 7.06 25.20 14.96
C LYS A 566 6.79 24.03 14.02
N LEU A 567 5.55 23.87 13.56
CA LEU A 567 5.17 22.82 12.62
C LEU A 567 4.99 23.39 11.22
N PHE A 568 5.58 22.73 10.22
CA PHE A 568 5.26 22.94 8.81
C PHE A 568 4.78 21.62 8.20
N LYS A 569 3.83 21.70 7.27
CA LYS A 569 3.22 20.54 6.61
C LYS A 569 3.53 20.51 5.11
N GLY A 570 3.52 19.33 4.53
CA GLY A 570 3.60 19.11 3.09
C GLY A 570 5.03 19.00 2.56
N THR A 571 5.14 18.29 1.43
CA THR A 571 6.40 17.93 0.76
C THR A 571 7.30 19.14 0.50
N ASN A 572 6.74 20.25 0.02
CA ASN A 572 7.50 21.49 -0.24
C ASN A 572 8.25 22.01 0.99
N ASN A 573 7.71 21.82 2.19
CA ASN A 573 8.39 22.18 3.43
C ASN A 573 9.37 21.10 3.85
N CYS A 574 8.99 19.81 3.78
CA CYS A 574 9.88 18.70 4.11
C CYS A 574 11.16 18.71 3.24
N ASP A 575 11.04 18.96 1.95
CA ASP A 575 12.15 18.99 0.97
C ASP A 575 13.19 20.08 1.27
N ARG A 576 12.80 21.16 1.95
CA ARG A 576 13.74 22.21 2.41
C ARG A 576 14.65 21.73 3.53
N TYR A 577 14.24 20.70 4.27
CA TYR A 577 14.90 20.23 5.48
C TYR A 577 15.37 18.78 5.42
N ALA A 578 15.15 18.07 4.30
CA ALA A 578 15.50 16.66 4.14
C ALA A 578 16.16 16.41 2.79
N ILE A 579 17.27 15.66 2.82
CA ILE A 579 17.93 15.15 1.62
C ILE A 579 18.25 13.67 1.79
N SER A 580 18.19 12.90 0.71
CA SER A 580 18.66 11.52 0.73
C SER A 580 20.18 11.47 0.77
N ALA A 581 20.75 10.54 1.52
CA ALA A 581 22.16 10.24 1.41
C ALA A 581 22.49 9.65 0.02
N ASP A 582 23.74 9.78 -0.37
CA ASP A 582 24.23 9.19 -1.61
C ASP A 582 24.13 7.65 -1.57
N GLY A 583 23.64 7.07 -2.68
CA GLY A 583 23.38 5.64 -2.81
C GLY A 583 22.24 5.08 -1.94
N ALA A 584 21.48 5.91 -1.23
CA ALA A 584 20.40 5.44 -0.35
C ALA A 584 19.20 4.89 -1.13
N THR A 585 18.70 3.73 -0.71
CA THR A 585 17.59 3.00 -1.37
C THR A 585 16.28 3.04 -0.58
N ASN A 586 16.18 3.91 0.43
CA ASN A 586 14.98 4.04 1.24
C ASN A 586 13.86 4.77 0.48
N TYR A 587 12.62 4.38 0.78
CA TYR A 587 11.44 5.01 0.20
C TYR A 587 11.23 6.41 0.78
N LYS A 588 11.17 7.45 -0.05
CA LYS A 588 11.19 8.85 0.38
C LYS A 588 9.79 9.38 0.69
N ASP A 589 9.22 8.95 1.81
CA ASP A 589 7.87 9.37 2.21
C ASP A 589 7.66 10.88 2.17
N TRP A 590 8.69 11.64 2.56
CA TRP A 590 8.65 13.10 2.68
C TRP A 590 8.62 13.85 1.34
N THR A 591 8.93 13.19 0.21
CA THR A 591 8.79 13.77 -1.14
C THR A 591 7.51 13.30 -1.84
N HIS A 592 7.00 12.12 -1.47
CA HIS A 592 5.90 11.46 -2.18
C HIS A 592 4.52 11.74 -1.58
N TYR A 593 4.44 12.02 -0.28
CA TYR A 593 3.16 12.19 0.41
C TYR A 593 3.01 13.55 1.08
N LYS A 594 1.89 14.22 0.79
CA LYS A 594 1.57 15.57 1.28
C LYS A 594 1.29 15.63 2.79
N ASP A 595 1.17 14.49 3.45
CA ASP A 595 0.97 14.36 4.90
C ASP A 595 2.28 14.36 5.71
N CYS A 596 3.45 14.42 5.05
CA CYS A 596 4.72 14.63 5.75
C CYS A 596 4.72 15.97 6.50
N THR A 597 5.46 16.03 7.60
CA THR A 597 5.63 17.27 8.35
C THR A 597 7.06 17.46 8.84
N VAL A 598 7.42 18.71 9.12
CA VAL A 598 8.67 19.07 9.79
C VAL A 598 8.36 19.86 11.06
N SER A 599 8.92 19.42 12.18
CA SER A 599 8.82 20.10 13.47
C SER A 599 10.17 20.72 13.82
N LEU A 600 10.21 22.03 14.06
CA LEU A 600 11.41 22.77 14.49
C LEU A 600 11.30 23.12 15.98
N LEU A 601 12.28 22.74 16.79
CA LEU A 601 12.31 23.04 18.22
C LEU A 601 12.60 24.53 18.45
N LYS A 602 11.70 25.21 19.17
CA LYS A 602 11.86 26.63 19.52
C LYS A 602 12.52 26.79 20.88
N ARG A 603 13.48 27.71 20.96
CA ARG A 603 14.18 28.10 22.19
C ARG A 603 14.43 29.61 22.22
N GLU A 604 14.85 30.12 23.38
CA GLU A 604 15.22 31.53 23.49
C GLU A 604 16.39 31.85 22.55
N GLY A 605 16.28 32.93 21.76
CA GLY A 605 17.28 33.31 20.77
C GLY A 605 17.30 32.46 19.49
N TYR A 606 16.29 31.61 19.27
CA TYR A 606 16.20 30.72 18.11
C TYR A 606 16.46 31.43 16.77
N VAL A 607 17.36 30.83 15.99
CA VAL A 607 17.60 31.12 14.58
C VAL A 607 17.24 29.85 13.80
N GLU A 608 16.49 30.00 12.72
CA GLU A 608 16.07 28.88 11.91
C GLU A 608 17.25 28.13 11.31
N ASN A 609 17.36 26.85 11.63
CA ASN A 609 18.42 26.00 11.14
C ASN A 609 18.00 25.28 9.84
N ARG A 610 18.42 25.85 8.72
CA ARG A 610 18.12 25.35 7.36
C ARG A 610 19.01 24.22 6.86
N LYS A 611 19.96 23.74 7.67
CA LYS A 611 20.79 22.61 7.24
C LYS A 611 19.91 21.36 7.13
N PRO A 612 19.86 20.68 5.98
CA PRO A 612 18.98 19.53 5.82
C PRO A 612 19.47 18.32 6.61
N VAL A 613 18.52 17.49 7.05
CA VAL A 613 18.76 16.17 7.61
C VAL A 613 19.11 15.22 6.46
N ILE A 614 20.22 14.50 6.59
CA ILE A 614 20.63 13.47 5.64
C ILE A 614 19.97 12.16 6.05
N ILE A 615 19.17 11.60 5.16
CA ILE A 615 18.30 10.46 5.44
C ILE A 615 18.67 9.28 4.56
N GLY A 616 18.73 8.09 5.15
CA GLY A 616 19.12 6.86 4.46
C GLY A 616 20.64 6.68 4.35
N HIS A 617 21.03 5.53 3.82
CA HIS A 617 22.41 5.14 3.62
C HIS A 617 22.46 4.07 2.51
N ALA A 618 23.56 4.00 1.76
CA ALA A 618 23.75 2.90 0.80
C ALA A 618 23.67 1.55 1.53
N PRO A 619 22.77 0.63 1.15
CA PRO A 619 22.61 -0.65 1.83
C PRO A 619 23.91 -1.46 1.79
N ILE A 620 24.12 -2.25 2.84
CA ILE A 620 25.25 -3.19 2.94
C ILE A 620 24.69 -4.59 2.72
N CYS A 621 25.28 -5.33 1.78
CA CYS A 621 24.88 -6.67 1.42
C CYS A 621 24.92 -7.58 2.64
N THR A 622 23.79 -8.22 2.95
CA THR A 622 23.63 -9.17 4.05
C THR A 622 24.54 -10.39 3.96
N TYR A 623 25.09 -10.69 2.77
CA TYR A 623 25.99 -11.81 2.52
C TYR A 623 27.48 -11.38 2.47
N CYS A 624 27.91 -10.59 1.47
CA CYS A 624 29.34 -10.27 1.32
C CYS A 624 29.84 -9.13 2.22
N GLY A 625 28.94 -8.27 2.71
CA GLY A 625 29.27 -7.08 3.52
C GLY A 625 29.66 -5.84 2.71
N ASP A 626 29.55 -5.87 1.38
CA ASP A 626 29.85 -4.72 0.52
C ASP A 626 28.61 -3.84 0.29
N ARG A 627 28.83 -2.57 -0.04
CA ARG A 627 27.74 -1.63 -0.36
C ARG A 627 27.16 -1.94 -1.73
N HIS A 628 25.85 -1.76 -1.89
CA HIS A 628 25.17 -1.86 -3.18
C HIS A 628 24.08 -0.80 -3.31
N SER A 629 23.41 -0.75 -4.47
CA SER A 629 22.34 0.21 -4.78
C SER A 629 21.01 -0.45 -5.19
N ARG A 630 20.88 -1.77 -5.07
CA ARG A 630 19.61 -2.49 -5.30
C ARG A 630 18.57 -2.06 -4.28
N ASP A 631 17.38 -1.70 -4.76
CA ASP A 631 16.22 -1.34 -3.96
C ASP A 631 15.41 -2.58 -3.52
N ASP A 632 15.32 -3.55 -4.42
CA ASP A 632 14.47 -4.75 -4.37
C ASP A 632 15.05 -5.95 -3.61
N TYR A 633 16.35 -5.97 -3.26
CA TYR A 633 17.00 -7.06 -2.49
C TYR A 633 17.95 -6.55 -1.41
N LEU A 634 18.11 -7.34 -0.34
CA LEU A 634 19.05 -7.07 0.76
C LEU A 634 20.50 -7.49 0.46
N ALA A 635 20.69 -8.36 -0.53
CA ALA A 635 21.99 -8.75 -1.05
C ALA A 635 22.31 -8.00 -2.36
N CYS A 636 23.60 -7.83 -2.66
CA CYS A 636 24.04 -7.28 -3.95
C CYS A 636 23.72 -8.25 -5.10
N TYR A 637 23.83 -7.79 -6.36
CA TYR A 637 23.62 -8.63 -7.55
C TYR A 637 24.46 -9.91 -7.49
N ASP A 638 25.78 -9.76 -7.34
CA ASP A 638 26.74 -10.87 -7.28
C ASP A 638 26.54 -11.87 -6.13
N CYS A 639 25.69 -11.58 -5.14
CA CYS A 639 25.36 -12.51 -4.06
C CYS A 639 23.93 -13.02 -4.16
N ALA A 640 23.01 -12.22 -4.69
CA ALA A 640 21.65 -12.64 -4.93
C ALA A 640 21.59 -13.69 -6.06
N SER A 641 22.36 -13.50 -7.14
CA SER A 641 22.48 -14.46 -8.25
C SER A 641 23.14 -15.78 -7.85
N LYS A 642 23.86 -15.80 -6.72
CA LYS A 642 24.49 -17.00 -6.17
C LYS A 642 23.57 -17.87 -5.34
N ILE A 643 22.47 -17.29 -4.84
CA ILE A 643 21.67 -17.88 -3.76
C ILE A 643 20.25 -18.15 -4.21
N ASN A 644 19.74 -17.34 -5.13
CA ASN A 644 18.49 -17.63 -5.80
C ASN A 644 18.86 -18.11 -7.21
N ASN A 645 18.67 -19.39 -7.49
CA ASN A 645 18.63 -19.95 -8.85
C ASN A 645 17.42 -19.38 -9.65
N ASP A 646 16.98 -18.18 -9.30
CA ASP A 646 15.83 -17.48 -9.86
C ASP A 646 16.40 -16.28 -10.63
N ASP A 647 16.45 -16.46 -11.95
CA ASP A 647 16.61 -15.49 -13.05
C ASP A 647 17.99 -15.25 -13.71
N ASP A 648 19.13 -15.77 -13.22
CA ASP A 648 20.44 -15.50 -13.88
C ASP A 648 21.20 -16.76 -14.35
N GLY A 649 20.56 -17.94 -14.44
CA GLY A 649 21.20 -19.14 -14.98
C GLY A 649 22.46 -19.60 -14.22
N CYS A 650 22.63 -19.24 -12.95
CA CYS A 650 23.82 -19.62 -12.19
C CYS A 650 23.54 -20.84 -11.28
N VAL A 651 24.50 -21.77 -11.19
CA VAL A 651 24.46 -23.00 -10.37
C VAL A 651 25.78 -23.18 -9.60
N GLU A 652 25.78 -23.91 -8.49
CA GLU A 652 27.00 -24.23 -7.75
C GLU A 652 27.68 -25.48 -8.31
N CYS A 653 29.01 -25.46 -8.40
CA CYS A 653 29.81 -26.63 -8.73
C CYS A 653 29.70 -27.67 -7.60
N ALA A 654 29.28 -28.90 -7.94
CA ALA A 654 29.06 -29.98 -6.97
C ALA A 654 30.32 -30.34 -6.16
N ASN A 655 31.51 -30.27 -6.77
CA ASN A 655 32.78 -30.55 -6.08
C ASN A 655 33.34 -29.34 -5.31
N CYS A 656 33.65 -28.22 -5.99
CA CYS A 656 34.38 -27.11 -5.36
C CYS A 656 33.50 -26.00 -4.75
N GLY A 657 32.19 -26.01 -4.99
CA GLY A 657 31.24 -24.98 -4.54
C GLY A 657 31.42 -23.62 -5.23
N SER A 658 32.24 -23.53 -6.29
CA SER A 658 32.36 -22.32 -7.11
C SER A 658 31.10 -22.11 -7.95
N LEU A 659 30.77 -20.85 -8.25
CA LEU A 659 29.60 -20.53 -9.05
C LEU A 659 29.87 -20.71 -10.54
N ILE A 660 28.93 -21.32 -11.24
CA ILE A 660 28.93 -21.58 -12.68
C ILE A 660 27.76 -20.80 -13.29
N ASN A 661 27.99 -20.09 -14.40
CA ASN A 661 26.92 -19.47 -15.17
C ASN A 661 26.57 -20.37 -16.37
N ILE A 662 25.40 -20.98 -16.37
CA ILE A 662 24.93 -21.88 -17.42
C ILE A 662 24.57 -21.14 -18.71
N GLU A 663 24.37 -19.82 -18.70
CA GLU A 663 24.18 -19.04 -19.94
C GLU A 663 25.50 -18.84 -20.71
N ASP A 664 26.64 -18.89 -20.02
CA ASP A 664 27.95 -18.75 -20.66
C ASP A 664 28.34 -20.01 -21.44
N GLY A 665 27.66 -21.15 -21.21
CA GLY A 665 27.89 -22.43 -21.90
C GLY A 665 29.18 -23.15 -21.51
N ASP A 666 30.04 -22.52 -20.70
CA ASP A 666 31.28 -23.09 -20.18
C ASP A 666 31.02 -23.80 -18.84
N TYR A 667 30.41 -24.98 -18.91
CA TYR A 667 30.17 -25.85 -17.76
C TYR A 667 30.14 -27.32 -18.19
N ILE A 668 30.28 -28.21 -17.22
CA ILE A 668 30.02 -29.64 -17.39
C ILE A 668 28.75 -29.99 -16.64
N TYR A 669 27.85 -30.73 -17.30
CA TYR A 669 26.62 -31.23 -16.72
C TYR A 669 26.63 -32.75 -16.79
N ASP A 670 26.40 -33.36 -15.64
CA ASP A 670 26.30 -34.82 -15.49
C ASP A 670 24.85 -35.24 -15.69
N GLU A 671 24.59 -35.98 -16.77
CA GLU A 671 23.25 -36.41 -17.16
C GLU A 671 22.63 -37.41 -16.16
N ASP A 672 23.47 -38.15 -15.41
CA ASP A 672 22.98 -39.19 -14.50
C ASP A 672 22.51 -38.60 -13.17
N THR A 673 23.26 -37.63 -12.63
CA THR A 673 22.98 -37.04 -11.31
C THR A 673 22.31 -35.67 -11.38
N GLY A 674 22.32 -35.03 -12.54
CA GLY A 674 21.86 -33.66 -12.73
C GLY A 674 22.78 -32.61 -12.07
N CYS A 675 24.03 -32.96 -11.77
CA CYS A 675 25.00 -32.07 -11.14
C CYS A 675 25.77 -31.22 -12.17
N TYR A 676 26.25 -30.05 -11.72
CA TYR A 676 27.06 -29.14 -12.55
C TYR A 676 28.50 -29.04 -12.01
N TYR A 677 29.47 -28.93 -12.91
CA TYR A 677 30.89 -28.79 -12.59
C TYR A 677 31.53 -27.65 -13.38
N CYS A 678 32.44 -26.91 -12.74
CA CYS A 678 33.06 -25.72 -13.33
C CYS A 678 34.11 -26.04 -14.38
N ASP A 679 34.68 -27.24 -14.32
CA ASP A 679 35.65 -27.77 -15.27
C ASP A 679 35.78 -29.30 -15.11
N ALA A 680 36.52 -29.90 -16.03
CA ALA A 680 36.75 -31.34 -16.08
C ALA A 680 37.54 -31.86 -14.87
N GLU A 681 38.35 -31.02 -14.21
CA GLU A 681 39.08 -31.43 -13.01
C GLU A 681 38.09 -31.66 -11.87
N CYS A 682 37.17 -30.71 -11.67
CA CYS A 682 36.10 -30.85 -10.68
C CYS A 682 35.15 -32.01 -10.95
N ALA A 683 34.80 -32.27 -12.22
CA ALA A 683 33.94 -33.39 -12.61
C ALA A 683 34.62 -34.75 -12.34
N ASN A 684 35.88 -34.91 -12.77
CA ASN A 684 36.61 -36.17 -12.59
C ASN A 684 36.90 -36.48 -11.11
N GLU A 685 37.16 -35.46 -10.29
CA GLU A 685 37.35 -35.63 -8.84
C GLU A 685 36.11 -36.16 -8.12
N ASP A 686 34.91 -35.86 -8.64
CA ASP A 686 33.63 -36.35 -8.11
C ASP A 686 33.16 -37.64 -8.81
N GLY A 687 33.99 -38.21 -9.69
CA GLY A 687 33.72 -39.47 -10.38
C GLY A 687 32.87 -39.34 -11.64
N CYS A 688 32.75 -38.13 -12.22
CA CYS A 688 32.04 -37.87 -13.46
C CYS A 688 33.02 -37.78 -14.65
N TYR A 689 32.78 -38.53 -15.73
CA TYR A 689 33.66 -38.66 -16.89
C TYR A 689 32.93 -38.40 -18.22
N TYR A 690 33.66 -37.92 -19.23
CA TYR A 690 33.11 -37.65 -20.56
C TYR A 690 33.02 -38.94 -21.40
N CYS A 691 31.85 -39.18 -21.99
CA CYS A 691 31.61 -40.28 -22.91
C CYS A 691 31.68 -39.79 -24.37
N ASP A 692 32.73 -40.19 -25.10
CA ASP A 692 32.92 -39.81 -26.51
C ASP A 692 31.78 -40.27 -27.44
N ASN A 693 31.07 -41.36 -27.09
CA ASN A 693 29.98 -41.90 -27.92
C ASN A 693 28.64 -41.16 -27.72
N ALA A 694 28.38 -40.69 -26.49
CA ALA A 694 27.16 -39.94 -26.16
C ALA A 694 27.35 -38.43 -26.34
N GLU A 695 28.60 -37.95 -26.45
CA GLU A 695 28.96 -36.54 -26.40
C GLU A 695 28.52 -35.84 -25.09
N GLU A 696 28.39 -36.60 -23.99
CA GLU A 696 27.83 -36.18 -22.70
C GLU A 696 28.69 -36.69 -21.50
N TRP A 697 28.49 -36.13 -20.31
CA TRP A 697 29.22 -36.51 -19.08
C TRP A 697 28.34 -37.34 -18.12
N HIS A 698 28.93 -38.36 -17.48
CA HIS A 698 28.22 -39.38 -16.69
C HIS A 698 28.99 -39.76 -15.42
N SER A 699 28.30 -40.11 -14.33
CA SER A 699 28.89 -40.48 -13.02
C SER A 699 28.62 -41.92 -12.59
N GLU A 700 27.70 -42.64 -13.24
CA GLU A 700 27.47 -44.07 -12.96
C GLU A 700 28.01 -44.98 -14.09
N ASN A 701 28.59 -46.11 -13.68
CA ASN A 701 29.31 -47.05 -14.55
C ASN A 701 28.44 -47.89 -15.49
N ILE A 702 27.15 -47.57 -15.70
CA ILE A 702 26.24 -48.47 -16.42
C ILE A 702 25.23 -47.65 -17.22
N TYR A 703 25.27 -47.79 -18.55
CA TYR A 703 24.14 -47.48 -19.42
C TYR A 703 23.62 -48.81 -20.01
N GLU A 704 22.36 -49.16 -19.73
CA GLU A 704 21.65 -50.23 -20.43
C GLU A 704 21.14 -49.69 -21.77
N ASP A 705 21.68 -50.20 -22.88
CA ASP A 705 20.99 -50.13 -24.18
C ASP A 705 19.85 -51.16 -24.18
N GLU A 706 18.63 -50.74 -24.52
CA GLU A 706 17.42 -51.57 -24.64
C GLU A 706 17.53 -52.71 -25.70
N TYR A 707 18.66 -52.84 -26.40
CA TYR A 707 18.85 -53.86 -27.44
C TYR A 707 20.00 -54.86 -27.26
N THR A 708 20.96 -54.64 -26.37
CA THR A 708 22.06 -55.60 -26.13
C THR A 708 22.58 -55.45 -24.70
N GLU A 709 22.29 -56.42 -23.84
CA GLU A 709 22.70 -56.42 -22.44
C GLU A 709 24.26 -56.37 -22.29
N ASP A 710 24.73 -55.35 -21.55
CA ASP A 710 26.06 -55.09 -20.95
C ASP A 710 27.21 -54.34 -21.70
N TYR A 711 27.66 -53.23 -21.08
CA TYR A 711 28.97 -52.57 -21.28
C TYR A 711 29.60 -52.17 -19.93
N PHE A 712 30.94 -52.21 -19.80
CA PHE A 712 31.70 -51.76 -18.61
C PHE A 712 32.80 -50.76 -18.98
N TYR A 713 33.07 -49.79 -18.10
CA TYR A 713 34.28 -48.95 -18.15
C TYR A 713 35.49 -49.68 -17.54
N ASP A 714 36.67 -49.52 -18.16
CA ASP A 714 37.93 -49.90 -17.53
C ASP A 714 38.44 -48.79 -16.59
N TYR A 715 39.45 -49.12 -15.77
CA TYR A 715 40.02 -48.27 -14.73
C TYR A 715 40.67 -46.95 -15.25
N TRP A 716 40.63 -46.68 -16.56
CA TRP A 716 41.21 -45.50 -17.20
C TRP A 716 40.18 -44.61 -17.92
N GLY A 717 38.88 -44.90 -17.81
CA GLY A 717 37.82 -44.02 -18.32
C GLY A 717 37.73 -43.96 -19.84
N THR A 718 38.18 -45.01 -20.55
CA THR A 718 38.04 -45.09 -22.01
C THR A 718 36.79 -45.89 -22.37
N CYS A 719 35.85 -45.30 -23.12
CA CYS A 719 34.71 -46.03 -23.67
C CYS A 719 35.20 -46.96 -24.81
N VAL A 720 35.18 -48.28 -24.61
CA VAL A 720 35.69 -49.22 -25.61
C VAL A 720 34.55 -49.72 -26.50
N HIS A 721 34.57 -49.31 -27.76
CA HIS A 721 33.69 -49.85 -28.81
C HIS A 721 34.24 -51.22 -29.27
N PHE A 722 33.56 -52.33 -28.98
CA PHE A 722 33.80 -53.57 -29.74
C PHE A 722 33.03 -53.52 -31.06
N THR A 723 33.52 -52.69 -31.97
CA THR A 723 33.20 -52.81 -33.39
C THR A 723 34.48 -53.11 -34.13
N ASP A 724 34.89 -54.38 -34.12
CA ASP A 724 35.32 -55.07 -35.33
C ASP A 724 35.74 -56.51 -35.01
N ARG A 725 35.48 -57.38 -35.98
CA ARG A 725 35.99 -58.74 -36.10
C ARG A 725 37.48 -58.83 -35.72
N TRP A 726 37.80 -59.88 -34.98
CA TRP A 726 39.13 -60.44 -34.72
C TRP A 726 40.07 -59.59 -33.86
N GLY A 727 40.19 -59.99 -32.60
CA GLY A 727 41.26 -59.56 -31.72
C GLY A 727 41.31 -60.47 -30.50
N ASN A 728 42.19 -61.47 -30.55
CA ASN A 728 42.60 -62.26 -29.40
C ASN A 728 43.01 -61.32 -28.25
N ASP A 729 42.30 -61.39 -27.13
CA ASP A 729 42.86 -61.65 -25.80
C ASP A 729 41.87 -61.23 -24.71
N HIS A 730 41.78 -62.09 -23.70
CA HIS A 730 41.17 -61.89 -22.37
C HIS A 730 39.72 -62.39 -22.17
N HIS A 731 39.68 -63.65 -21.72
CA HIS A 731 38.75 -64.26 -20.75
C HIS A 731 37.87 -63.28 -19.98
N PHE A 732 36.55 -63.50 -19.98
CA PHE A 732 35.70 -63.68 -18.79
C PHE A 732 34.25 -63.90 -19.24
N LEU A 733 33.89 -65.14 -19.61
CA LEU A 733 32.52 -65.64 -19.49
C LEU A 733 32.55 -66.68 -18.38
N ASP A 734 31.71 -66.49 -17.36
CA ASP A 734 31.51 -67.51 -16.33
C ASP A 734 30.82 -68.71 -16.99
N VAL A 735 31.45 -69.89 -16.89
CA VAL A 735 31.08 -71.11 -17.64
C VAL A 735 29.63 -71.52 -17.36
N ASP A 736 29.11 -71.19 -16.18
CA ASP A 736 27.75 -71.52 -15.77
C ASP A 736 26.69 -70.68 -16.52
N ASN A 737 27.00 -69.46 -16.97
CA ASN A 737 26.06 -68.57 -17.67
C ASN A 737 25.98 -68.84 -19.19
N ALA A 738 27.02 -69.46 -19.76
CA ALA A 738 27.05 -69.81 -21.19
C ALA A 738 26.08 -70.96 -21.50
N TYR A 739 26.03 -71.98 -20.65
CA TYR A 739 25.11 -73.12 -20.81
C TYR A 739 23.63 -72.77 -20.57
N GLU A 740 23.34 -71.72 -19.79
CA GLU A 740 21.95 -71.26 -19.57
C GLU A 740 21.38 -70.44 -20.74
N ASN A 741 22.23 -69.95 -21.66
CA ASN A 741 21.86 -69.12 -22.80
C ASN A 741 22.15 -69.78 -24.15
N ASP A 742 22.05 -71.11 -24.22
CA ASP A 742 22.13 -71.86 -25.48
C ASP A 742 23.49 -71.74 -26.22
N TRP A 743 24.59 -71.53 -25.46
CA TRP A 743 25.98 -71.60 -25.96
C TRP A 743 26.68 -72.92 -25.59
N VAL A 744 27.51 -73.43 -26.50
CA VAL A 744 28.29 -74.67 -26.36
C VAL A 744 29.75 -74.44 -26.70
N GLU A 745 30.66 -75.02 -25.90
CA GLU A 745 32.10 -74.99 -26.18
C GLU A 745 32.48 -76.15 -27.08
N LEU A 746 32.98 -75.85 -28.30
CA LEU A 746 33.39 -76.81 -29.31
C LEU A 746 34.83 -76.50 -29.75
N ASP A 747 35.73 -77.46 -29.57
CA ASP A 747 37.16 -77.34 -29.91
C ASP A 747 37.90 -76.16 -29.25
N GLY A 748 37.45 -75.73 -28.08
CA GLY A 748 38.06 -74.67 -27.28
C GLY A 748 37.55 -73.26 -27.57
N ASP A 749 36.55 -73.14 -28.45
CA ASP A 749 35.83 -71.90 -28.75
C ASP A 749 34.33 -72.06 -28.43
N TRP A 750 33.64 -70.96 -28.11
CA TRP A 750 32.21 -70.96 -27.78
C TRP A 750 31.35 -70.58 -28.98
N TYR A 751 30.31 -71.37 -29.23
CA TYR A 751 29.36 -71.19 -30.33
C TYR A 751 27.92 -71.19 -29.81
N HIS A 752 27.03 -70.45 -30.47
CA HIS A 752 25.60 -70.51 -30.15
C HIS A 752 24.96 -71.69 -30.90
N ILE A 753 24.02 -72.43 -30.30
CA ILE A 753 23.44 -73.63 -30.94
C ILE A 753 22.61 -73.32 -32.21
N ASP A 754 22.16 -72.07 -32.37
CA ASP A 754 21.45 -71.61 -33.56
C ASP A 754 22.39 -71.12 -34.69
N ASP A 755 23.71 -71.13 -34.49
CA ASP A 755 24.66 -70.79 -35.54
C ASP A 755 24.63 -71.84 -36.65
N ASP A 756 24.61 -71.40 -37.91
CA ASP A 756 24.52 -72.27 -39.09
C ASP A 756 25.68 -73.30 -39.19
N ASP A 757 26.79 -73.03 -38.48
CA ASP A 757 27.99 -73.85 -38.44
C ASP A 757 27.99 -74.89 -37.30
N VAL A 758 26.92 -74.95 -36.49
CA VAL A 758 26.76 -75.88 -35.35
C VAL A 758 25.59 -76.83 -35.62
N ILE A 759 25.81 -78.13 -35.41
CA ILE A 759 24.79 -79.17 -35.60
C ILE A 759 24.78 -80.19 -34.46
N GLU A 760 23.61 -80.78 -34.20
CA GLU A 760 23.45 -81.86 -33.22
C GLU A 760 23.85 -83.20 -33.85
N CYS A 761 24.77 -83.92 -33.21
CA CYS A 761 25.23 -85.22 -33.66
C CYS A 761 24.09 -86.26 -33.55
N PRO A 762 23.68 -86.91 -34.65
CA PRO A 762 22.56 -87.85 -34.65
C PRO A 762 22.84 -89.16 -33.87
N HIS A 763 24.11 -89.45 -33.54
CA HIS A 763 24.51 -90.66 -32.84
C HIS A 763 24.54 -90.52 -31.31
N CYS A 764 24.87 -89.33 -30.79
CA CYS A 764 25.01 -89.11 -29.34
C CYS A 764 24.13 -87.98 -28.79
N GLY A 765 23.57 -87.12 -29.64
CA GLY A 765 22.79 -85.94 -29.23
C GLY A 765 23.64 -84.77 -28.71
N GLY A 766 24.98 -84.86 -28.83
CA GLY A 766 25.91 -83.79 -28.50
C GLY A 766 26.09 -82.82 -29.66
N TRP A 767 26.42 -81.56 -29.37
CA TRP A 767 26.66 -80.53 -30.40
C TRP A 767 28.07 -80.63 -30.98
N THR A 768 28.23 -80.34 -32.27
CA THR A 768 29.51 -80.37 -32.99
C THR A 768 29.48 -79.39 -34.16
N LEU A 769 30.64 -79.08 -34.74
CA LEU A 769 30.74 -78.19 -35.89
C LEU A 769 30.36 -78.92 -37.19
N ALA A 770 29.59 -78.23 -38.04
CA ALA A 770 29.01 -78.75 -39.28
C ALA A 770 30.04 -79.02 -40.39
N ASP A 771 31.21 -78.39 -40.31
CA ASP A 771 32.31 -78.54 -41.27
C ASP A 771 33.27 -79.68 -40.94
N ARG A 772 33.00 -80.44 -39.86
CA ARG A 772 33.80 -81.61 -39.47
C ARG A 772 33.24 -82.91 -40.03
N ASP A 773 34.18 -83.82 -40.30
CA ASP A 773 33.85 -85.18 -40.74
C ASP A 773 33.44 -86.08 -39.57
N GLU A 774 33.84 -85.79 -38.33
CA GLU A 774 33.60 -86.60 -37.11
C GLU A 774 33.17 -85.73 -35.91
N CYS A 775 32.28 -86.26 -35.06
CA CYS A 775 31.72 -85.58 -33.90
C CYS A 775 32.78 -85.38 -32.80
N LEU A 776 32.86 -84.17 -32.26
CA LEU A 776 33.81 -83.80 -31.20
C LEU A 776 33.63 -84.58 -29.89
N GLU A 777 32.40 -84.99 -29.57
CA GLU A 777 32.11 -85.64 -28.29
C GLU A 777 32.24 -87.16 -28.34
N CYS A 778 31.78 -87.81 -29.43
CA CYS A 778 31.79 -89.27 -29.55
C CYS A 778 32.76 -89.83 -30.59
N GLY A 779 33.32 -89.01 -31.48
CA GLY A 779 34.26 -89.42 -32.53
C GLY A 779 33.65 -90.21 -33.68
N GLU A 780 32.32 -90.29 -33.78
CA GLU A 780 31.62 -90.95 -34.90
C GLU A 780 31.46 -89.99 -36.10
N PRO A 781 31.47 -90.47 -37.35
CA PRO A 781 31.34 -89.62 -38.54
C PRO A 781 30.02 -88.84 -38.55
N ILE A 782 30.05 -87.57 -38.96
CA ILE A 782 28.87 -86.69 -38.99
C ILE A 782 28.13 -86.76 -40.33
N ASN A 783 28.86 -87.03 -41.43
CA ASN A 783 28.31 -87.29 -42.75
C ASN A 783 28.52 -88.77 -43.12
N GLU A 784 27.49 -89.60 -42.95
CA GLU A 784 27.40 -90.85 -43.71
C GLU A 784 26.98 -90.50 -45.15
N ASP A 785 27.97 -90.27 -46.03
CA ASP A 785 27.76 -90.37 -47.48
C ASP A 785 27.38 -91.83 -47.82
N GLU A 786 26.09 -92.15 -47.80
CA GLU A 786 25.50 -93.17 -48.67
C GLU A 786 24.95 -92.39 -49.88
N ASP A 787 25.62 -92.32 -51.03
CA ASP A 787 25.89 -93.45 -51.89
C ASP A 787 27.13 -93.21 -52.78
N GLU A 788 28.08 -94.13 -52.77
CA GLU A 788 28.30 -95.04 -53.91
C GLU A 788 29.46 -96.02 -53.63
N LEU A 789 29.11 -97.29 -53.41
CA LEU A 789 29.90 -98.40 -53.96
C LEU A 789 29.01 -99.27 -54.87
N ASP A 790 29.17 -98.94 -56.14
CA ASP A 790 29.03 -99.66 -57.40
C ASP A 790 28.74 -101.18 -57.40
N GLU A 791 28.06 -101.59 -58.47
CA GLU A 791 27.88 -102.95 -58.93
C GLU A 791 29.25 -103.68 -59.11
N THR A 792 29.43 -104.87 -58.56
CA THR A 792 29.85 -106.09 -59.30
C THR A 792 30.00 -107.34 -58.41
N ALA A 793 29.32 -108.41 -58.84
CA ALA A 793 29.41 -109.84 -58.46
C ALA A 793 28.50 -110.37 -57.32
#